data_AF-A0A369VQW4-F1
#
_entry.id   AF-A0A369VQW4-F1
#
_cell.length_a   1.000
_cell.length_b   1.000
_cell.length_c   1.000
_cell.angle_alpha   90.00
_cell.angle_beta   90.00
_cell.angle_gamma   90.00
#
_symmetry.space_group_name_H-M   'P 1'
#
loop_
_entity.id
_entity.type
_entity.pdbx_description
1 polymer ?
#
loop_
_entity_poly.entity_id
_entity_poly.type
_entity_poly.pdbx_seq_one_letter_code
_entity_poly.pdbx_strand_id
1 'polypeptide(L)'
;MLCSAAARLPGTAKTPIAVKVGWSVQRQTFVSHGRLAAREIRLEAARAQRHGVQVMTLEQLAARLAGGFITGIDPEALRDAIQASVTDSDLGELDNIKALPGFVSAAADTLHKAWRAGVDLSARAGEDPRLAAIAALEDAVIGRLPHSMLRPCDLVTRATERLAHAPALFGSIDIVGHSELSPCWRELLFLLADAVAVRWHAGPRSVPDWLAGSAIEVLRSDAASPSLEAVTCATGHHEAVEAMRWARELIASGVARPHEIAIASAAPAAYDDVFLALRADANLDLHFVHSVPVVSTRPGQAAAALADVLVRGLSQARIRRLASLLGSEAGPVAQLPAGWTRLLPGEAPLNSTGAWDRLIDRLTAEDWPDGVDHAPELRDIIAMLAKGTTLAADTGEKLLSGPARRIWRRALGLGSPAAIDITIAQLRLEDESEPCSSVAWMPAEALAASPRPFVRLLGLTSTQWPRRISEDRLVPDHVVPLADLDPLPVSAADRRDFETILATTASQVVLSRARRDEEGRLVGASPLLRGTPPPAYLRRNRRPDHAMSETDRLGARPGDASELAQAASAATCWTNWRSSHVTPHDGQVRPDHPALAAALDRVQSASSLKLLLRNPLGFSWKYALGLRGPATADEALVLDARASGELLHHLLDNAVRRLEAGQGLVSADEQACVSALDAACADVAAMWEAGQAVPPGIVWQRTLADTRQVALAALEGRPEPLPGQRSFAEAPFGGQTAKSDGALPWAADTVVEVADTGFRISGYVDRLDLSDCGTKARVTDYKGGKCPKDAVTLGGGSELQRCLYAYAVRSLLGDDMEVEAALVYPRAGVTRPLQDANGTLATLAGHLRAARANLMAGRALPGPDTGGDYDDLAFALPAMADKGWCRRKQEAATVALGDATLVWEAE
;
A
#
# COMPACT_ATOMS: atom_id res chain seq x y z
N MET A 1 13.40 7.38 62.86
CA MET A 1 14.33 6.24 62.88
C MET A 1 14.72 5.92 61.45
N LEU A 2 16.03 5.94 61.16
CA LEU A 2 16.75 5.46 59.96
C LEU A 2 16.37 6.12 58.61
N CYS A 3 16.87 7.31 58.25
CA CYS A 3 18.21 7.75 57.79
C CYS A 3 18.70 7.20 56.43
N SER A 4 18.76 8.14 55.47
CA SER A 4 19.48 8.12 54.20
C SER A 4 21.00 7.90 54.37
N ALA A 5 21.65 7.21 53.44
CA ALA A 5 23.10 7.27 53.29
C ALA A 5 23.53 7.16 51.82
N ALA A 6 24.13 8.24 51.33
CA ALA A 6 24.93 8.30 50.11
C ALA A 6 26.28 7.59 50.33
N ALA A 7 26.74 6.80 49.35
CA ALA A 7 28.08 6.20 49.36
C ALA A 7 29.00 6.91 48.36
N ARG A 8 30.13 7.38 48.90
CA ARG A 8 31.19 8.16 48.27
C ARG A 8 32.17 7.27 47.49
N LEU A 9 32.74 7.84 46.44
CA LEU A 9 33.94 7.37 45.73
C LEU A 9 35.14 7.18 46.68
N PRO A 10 35.96 6.12 46.51
CA PRO A 10 37.29 6.05 47.10
C PRO A 10 38.40 6.33 46.06
N GLY A 11 39.11 7.44 46.28
CA GLY A 11 40.55 7.46 46.55
C GLY A 11 41.52 6.83 45.55
N THR A 12 42.23 7.71 44.87
CA THR A 12 43.46 7.52 44.10
C THR A 12 44.58 6.79 44.87
N ALA A 13 45.08 5.67 44.35
CA ALA A 13 46.39 5.14 44.68
C ALA A 13 47.35 5.45 43.50
N LYS A 14 48.28 6.38 43.71
CA LYS A 14 49.36 6.71 42.78
C LYS A 14 50.37 5.56 42.74
N THR A 15 50.33 4.74 41.70
CA THR A 15 51.47 3.89 41.31
C THR A 15 52.32 4.68 40.32
N PRO A 16 53.65 4.78 40.51
CA PRO A 16 54.49 5.58 39.63
C PRO A 16 54.62 4.86 38.29
N ILE A 17 53.91 5.34 37.26
CA ILE A 17 54.21 4.96 35.87
C ILE A 17 55.55 5.62 35.56
N ALA A 18 56.60 4.81 35.57
CA ALA A 18 57.89 5.17 35.03
C ALA A 18 57.70 5.62 33.57
N VAL A 19 57.81 6.92 33.35
CA VAL A 19 57.88 7.55 32.04
C VAL A 19 59.23 7.15 31.44
N LYS A 20 59.21 6.15 30.55
CA LYS A 20 60.10 6.00 29.38
C LYS A 20 59.79 4.69 28.64
N VAL A 21 58.88 4.74 27.67
CA VAL A 21 59.06 4.17 26.33
C VAL A 21 58.20 5.03 25.40
N GLY A 22 58.82 5.72 24.43
CA GLY A 22 58.06 6.36 23.37
C GLY A 22 57.40 5.29 22.52
N TRP A 23 56.09 5.12 22.63
CA TRP A 23 55.33 4.36 21.64
C TRP A 23 55.25 5.24 20.40
N SER A 24 56.19 5.10 19.46
CA SER A 24 56.00 5.65 18.12
C SER A 24 54.88 4.83 17.47
N VAL A 25 53.63 5.24 17.65
CA VAL A 25 52.51 4.66 16.91
C VAL A 25 52.75 5.00 15.44
N GLN A 26 53.23 4.03 14.66
CA GLN A 26 53.34 4.18 13.22
C GLN A 26 51.93 4.28 12.65
N ARG A 27 51.62 5.43 12.03
CA ARG A 27 50.33 5.63 11.36
C ARG A 27 50.29 4.79 10.09
N GLN A 28 49.14 4.20 9.82
CA GLN A 28 48.87 3.48 8.59
C GLN A 28 47.48 3.87 8.11
N THR A 29 47.37 4.23 6.84
CA THR A 29 46.12 4.69 6.24
C THR A 29 45.68 3.73 5.16
N PHE A 30 44.47 3.18 5.30
CA PHE A 30 43.82 2.42 4.25
C PHE A 30 42.85 3.31 3.48
N VAL A 31 43.01 3.31 2.16
CA VAL A 31 42.05 3.88 1.22
C VAL A 31 41.18 2.74 0.71
N SER A 32 39.92 2.73 1.10
CA SER A 32 38.98 1.63 0.81
C SER A 32 37.82 2.07 -0.05
N HIS A 33 37.37 1.18 -0.93
CA HIS A 33 36.17 1.40 -1.76
C HIS A 33 34.89 0.95 -1.05
N GLY A 34 34.03 1.90 -0.67
CA GLY A 34 32.72 1.61 -0.08
C GLY A 34 32.72 1.36 1.43
N ARG A 35 31.51 1.30 2.00
CA ARG A 35 31.28 1.23 3.46
C ARG A 35 31.63 -0.14 4.06
N LEU A 36 31.34 -1.22 3.32
CA LEU A 36 31.60 -2.58 3.76
C LEU A 36 33.09 -2.84 3.96
N ALA A 37 33.91 -2.55 2.94
CA ALA A 37 35.37 -2.69 3.01
C ALA A 37 35.95 -1.86 4.15
N ALA A 38 35.47 -0.63 4.33
CA ALA A 38 35.91 0.21 5.43
C ALA A 38 35.60 -0.40 6.81
N ARG A 39 34.41 -1.00 6.98
CA ARG A 39 33.99 -1.66 8.22
C ARG A 39 34.81 -2.92 8.49
N GLU A 40 35.09 -3.72 7.47
CA GLU A 40 35.91 -4.93 7.57
C GLU A 40 37.35 -4.63 7.98
N ILE A 41 38.00 -3.65 7.34
CA ILE A 41 39.36 -3.25 7.69
C ILE A 41 39.42 -2.75 9.15
N ARG A 42 38.42 -1.98 9.59
CA ARG A 42 38.33 -1.53 10.99
C ARG A 42 38.16 -2.70 11.94
N LEU A 43 37.32 -3.68 11.60
CA LEU A 43 37.11 -4.87 12.42
C LEU A 43 38.38 -5.73 12.50
N GLU A 44 39.06 -5.93 11.38
CA GLU A 44 40.32 -6.67 11.32
C GLU A 44 41.41 -5.98 12.14
N ALA A 45 41.56 -4.66 11.99
CA ALA A 45 42.49 -3.87 12.81
C ALA A 45 42.16 -3.97 14.31
N ALA A 46 40.89 -3.93 14.68
CA ALA A 46 40.44 -4.09 16.06
C ALA A 46 40.76 -5.50 16.61
N ARG A 47 40.49 -6.56 15.83
CA ARG A 47 40.81 -7.95 16.18
C ARG A 47 42.32 -8.17 16.36
N ALA A 48 43.11 -7.53 15.50
CA ALA A 48 44.57 -7.58 15.54
C ALA A 48 45.19 -6.58 16.55
N GLN A 49 44.38 -5.84 17.32
CA GLN A 49 44.83 -4.81 18.27
C GLN A 49 45.79 -3.77 17.64
N ARG A 50 45.60 -3.45 16.35
CA ARG A 50 46.43 -2.49 15.63
C ARG A 50 46.02 -1.06 15.98
N HIS A 51 46.90 -0.34 16.65
CA HIS A 51 46.73 1.08 16.95
C HIS A 51 47.30 1.97 15.83
N GLY A 52 46.69 3.13 15.58
CA GLY A 52 47.17 4.09 14.56
C GLY A 52 46.65 3.85 13.14
N VAL A 53 45.76 2.87 12.95
CA VAL A 53 45.10 2.58 11.67
C VAL A 53 44.00 3.60 11.38
N GLN A 54 44.03 4.16 10.18
CA GLN A 54 43.01 5.07 9.66
C GLN A 54 42.38 4.44 8.42
N VAL A 55 41.08 4.61 8.24
CA VAL A 55 40.34 4.09 7.08
C VAL A 55 39.46 5.20 6.54
N MET A 56 39.71 5.60 5.29
CA MET A 56 39.08 6.76 4.64
C MET A 56 38.98 6.56 3.13
N THR A 57 38.22 7.41 2.44
CA THR A 57 38.22 7.47 0.98
C THR A 57 39.40 8.31 0.47
N LEU A 58 39.71 8.24 -0.83
CA LEU A 58 40.78 9.06 -1.40
C LEU A 58 40.45 10.56 -1.33
N GLU A 59 39.18 10.91 -1.50
CA GLU A 59 38.70 12.28 -1.33
C GLU A 59 38.89 12.79 0.11
N GLN A 60 38.58 11.96 1.12
CA GLN A 60 38.84 12.29 2.52
C GLN A 60 40.34 12.45 2.82
N LEU A 61 41.17 11.62 2.18
CA LEU A 61 42.63 11.74 2.28
C LEU A 61 43.11 13.06 1.68
N ALA A 62 42.65 13.39 0.47
CA ALA A 62 42.98 14.65 -0.22
C ALA A 62 42.53 15.87 0.60
N ALA A 63 41.28 15.88 1.08
CA ALA A 63 40.74 16.96 1.92
C ALA A 63 41.56 17.14 3.20
N ARG A 64 41.93 16.05 3.87
CA ARG A 64 42.74 16.11 5.09
C ARG A 64 44.15 16.66 4.85
N LEU A 65 44.74 16.36 3.70
CA LEU A 65 46.04 16.92 3.30
C LEU A 65 45.91 18.40 2.89
N ALA A 66 44.85 18.75 2.17
CA ALA A 66 44.53 20.12 1.76
C ALA A 66 44.26 21.04 2.97
N GLY A 67 43.71 20.52 4.07
CA GLY A 67 43.63 21.21 5.36
C GLY A 67 42.51 20.72 6.27
N GLY A 68 42.67 20.86 7.59
CA GLY A 68 41.73 20.31 8.58
C GLY A 68 40.29 20.85 8.55
N PHE A 69 40.03 21.94 7.84
CA PHE A 69 38.70 22.53 7.65
C PHE A 69 38.19 22.43 6.21
N ILE A 70 38.97 21.83 5.30
CA ILE A 70 38.62 21.67 3.89
C ILE A 70 37.88 20.34 3.71
N THR A 71 36.85 20.33 2.87
CA THR A 71 36.07 19.15 2.53
C THR A 71 35.84 19.09 1.02
N GLY A 72 35.51 17.90 0.52
CA GLY A 72 34.85 17.78 -0.78
C GLY A 72 33.48 18.44 -0.79
N ILE A 73 32.95 18.62 -2.00
CA ILE A 73 31.60 19.15 -2.19
C ILE A 73 30.59 18.09 -1.75
N ASP A 74 29.82 18.41 -0.72
CA ASP A 74 28.75 17.53 -0.25
C ASP A 74 27.59 17.47 -1.29
N PRO A 75 27.02 16.29 -1.59
CA PRO A 75 25.95 16.17 -2.59
C PRO A 75 24.65 16.92 -2.27
N GLU A 76 24.34 17.19 -0.99
CA GLU A 76 23.18 17.99 -0.61
C GLU A 76 23.49 19.47 -0.85
N ALA A 77 24.64 19.94 -0.37
CA ALA A 77 25.12 21.30 -0.63
C ALA A 77 25.24 21.61 -2.14
N LEU A 78 25.67 20.64 -2.95
CA LEU A 78 25.72 20.77 -4.41
C LEU A 78 24.34 21.00 -5.02
N ARG A 79 23.34 20.20 -4.62
CA ARG A 79 21.98 20.32 -5.16
C ARG A 79 21.34 21.64 -4.72
N ASP A 80 21.53 22.05 -3.47
CA ASP A 80 21.06 23.34 -2.96
C ASP A 80 21.69 24.50 -3.74
N ALA A 81 23.01 24.45 -3.97
CA ALA A 81 23.72 25.44 -4.77
C ALA A 81 23.21 25.48 -6.21
N ILE A 82 23.01 24.33 -6.86
CA ILE A 82 22.43 24.25 -8.22
C ILE A 82 21.02 24.86 -8.25
N GLN A 83 20.14 24.47 -7.33
CA GLN A 83 18.77 24.96 -7.26
C GLN A 83 18.73 26.48 -7.08
N ALA A 84 19.63 27.03 -6.27
CA ALA A 84 19.76 28.45 -6.08
C ALA A 84 20.31 29.13 -7.37
N SER A 85 21.36 28.58 -7.99
CA SER A 85 21.98 29.12 -9.21
C SER A 85 21.03 29.17 -10.40
N VAL A 86 20.18 28.15 -10.57
CA VAL A 86 19.18 28.09 -11.64
C VAL A 86 18.21 29.28 -11.64
N THR A 87 17.94 29.86 -10.46
CA THR A 87 16.95 30.93 -10.30
C THR A 87 17.44 32.28 -10.80
N ASP A 88 18.74 32.58 -10.61
CA ASP A 88 19.28 33.93 -10.83
C ASP A 88 20.34 34.01 -11.95
N SER A 89 20.81 32.88 -12.47
CA SER A 89 21.86 32.83 -13.49
C SER A 89 21.30 32.63 -14.90
N ASP A 90 21.89 33.36 -15.86
CA ASP A 90 21.78 33.07 -17.29
C ASP A 90 22.68 31.87 -17.60
N LEU A 91 22.07 30.75 -17.99
CA LEU A 91 22.75 29.50 -18.29
C LEU A 91 22.77 29.21 -19.80
N GLY A 92 22.53 30.22 -20.63
CA GLY A 92 22.55 30.09 -22.09
C GLY A 92 21.61 28.99 -22.59
N GLU A 93 22.16 27.95 -23.23
CA GLU A 93 21.36 26.87 -23.82
C GLU A 93 20.54 26.07 -22.80
N LEU A 94 20.97 26.04 -21.52
CA LEU A 94 20.26 25.33 -20.46
C LEU A 94 19.02 26.10 -19.95
N ASP A 95 18.83 27.37 -20.32
CA ASP A 95 17.74 28.20 -19.80
C ASP A 95 16.35 27.66 -20.12
N ASN A 96 16.17 27.04 -21.29
CA ASN A 96 14.88 26.47 -21.68
C ASN A 96 14.53 25.21 -20.87
N ILE A 97 15.50 24.57 -20.22
CA ILE A 97 15.33 23.30 -19.51
C ILE A 97 15.59 23.40 -18.01
N LYS A 98 16.13 24.52 -17.51
CA LYS A 98 16.50 24.70 -16.09
C LYS A 98 15.32 24.63 -15.13
N ALA A 99 14.10 24.90 -15.61
CA ALA A 99 12.85 24.81 -14.84
C ALA A 99 12.20 23.41 -14.87
N LEU A 100 12.72 22.45 -15.65
CA LEU A 100 12.11 21.13 -15.78
C LEU A 100 12.35 20.26 -14.54
N PRO A 101 11.37 19.41 -14.15
CA PRO A 101 11.56 18.42 -13.09
C PRO A 101 12.77 17.52 -13.38
N GLY A 102 13.65 17.35 -12.39
CA GLY A 102 14.85 16.52 -12.50
C GLY A 102 16.10 17.21 -13.05
N PHE A 103 16.01 18.49 -13.48
CA PHE A 103 17.18 19.26 -13.94
C PHE A 103 18.30 19.29 -12.90
N VAL A 104 17.99 19.60 -11.64
CA VAL A 104 18.98 19.67 -10.55
C VAL A 104 19.77 18.37 -10.39
N SER A 105 19.07 17.23 -10.49
CA SER A 105 19.73 15.92 -10.41
C SER A 105 20.60 15.65 -11.63
N ALA A 106 20.11 15.96 -12.83
CA ALA A 106 20.89 15.83 -14.07
C ALA A 106 22.15 16.70 -14.04
N ALA A 107 22.04 17.95 -13.58
CA ALA A 107 23.16 18.88 -13.42
C ALA A 107 24.20 18.37 -12.42
N ALA A 108 23.76 17.92 -11.24
CA ALA A 108 24.66 17.37 -10.23
C ALA A 108 25.43 16.16 -10.76
N ASP A 109 24.75 15.22 -11.43
CA ASP A 109 25.38 14.03 -12.02
C ASP A 109 26.40 14.40 -13.10
N THR A 110 26.05 15.37 -13.97
CA THR A 110 26.92 15.84 -15.07
C THR A 110 28.19 16.48 -14.52
N LEU A 111 28.07 17.41 -13.57
CA LEU A 111 29.21 18.08 -12.94
C LEU A 111 30.11 17.07 -12.22
N HIS A 112 29.54 16.12 -11.49
CA HIS A 112 30.32 15.07 -10.84
C HIS A 112 31.10 14.18 -11.83
N LYS A 113 30.51 13.82 -12.98
CA LYS A 113 31.24 13.08 -14.02
C LYS A 113 32.41 13.89 -14.57
N ALA A 114 32.16 15.15 -14.96
CA ALA A 114 33.20 16.04 -15.47
C ALA A 114 34.36 16.20 -14.47
N TRP A 115 34.05 16.46 -13.19
CA TRP A 115 35.05 16.59 -12.15
C TRP A 115 35.84 15.31 -11.89
N ARG A 116 35.21 14.15 -11.92
CA ARG A 116 35.89 12.86 -11.72
C ARG A 116 36.77 12.48 -12.90
N ALA A 117 36.32 12.80 -14.11
CA ALA A 117 37.07 12.63 -15.34
C ALA A 117 38.26 13.61 -15.45
N GLY A 118 38.27 14.69 -14.67
CA GLY A 118 39.30 15.73 -14.76
C GLY A 118 39.11 16.63 -15.98
N VAL A 119 37.89 16.76 -16.50
CA VAL A 119 37.56 17.65 -17.62
C VAL A 119 37.52 19.09 -17.11
N ASP A 120 38.35 19.97 -17.69
CA ASP A 120 38.30 21.41 -17.43
C ASP A 120 37.21 22.06 -18.28
N LEU A 121 36.03 22.27 -17.69
CA LEU A 121 34.87 22.87 -18.35
C LEU A 121 35.13 24.32 -18.76
N SER A 122 35.89 25.07 -17.95
CA SER A 122 36.20 26.47 -18.21
C SER A 122 37.14 26.64 -19.42
N ALA A 123 38.17 25.80 -19.52
CA ALA A 123 39.10 25.81 -20.65
C ALA A 123 38.41 25.41 -21.96
N ARG A 124 37.38 24.56 -21.89
CA ARG A 124 36.64 24.02 -23.04
C ARG A 124 35.36 24.80 -23.38
N ALA A 125 35.04 25.86 -22.64
CA ALA A 125 33.82 26.66 -22.84
C ALA A 125 33.74 27.27 -24.26
N GLY A 126 34.86 27.50 -24.94
CA GLY A 126 34.90 28.02 -26.31
C GLY A 126 34.65 27.00 -27.42
N GLU A 127 34.59 25.70 -27.10
CA GLU A 127 34.46 24.62 -28.09
C GLU A 127 33.01 24.43 -28.57
N ASP A 128 32.04 24.53 -27.65
CA ASP A 128 30.63 24.26 -27.92
C ASP A 128 29.71 25.10 -26.99
N PRO A 129 28.59 25.67 -27.48
CA PRO A 129 27.63 26.41 -26.65
C PRO A 129 27.12 25.64 -25.43
N ARG A 130 26.99 24.32 -25.51
CA ARG A 130 26.58 23.45 -24.41
C ARG A 130 27.64 23.42 -23.30
N LEU A 131 28.92 23.38 -23.67
CA LEU A 131 30.02 23.44 -22.70
C LEU A 131 30.13 24.81 -22.06
N ALA A 132 29.91 25.89 -22.82
CA ALA A 132 29.83 27.24 -22.27
C ALA A 132 28.72 27.34 -21.20
N ALA A 133 27.54 26.78 -21.48
CA ALA A 133 26.42 26.75 -20.56
C ALA A 133 26.71 25.96 -19.27
N ILE A 134 27.40 24.81 -19.39
CA ILE A 134 27.76 23.97 -18.23
C ILE A 134 28.88 24.61 -17.42
N ALA A 135 29.85 25.29 -18.06
CA ALA A 135 30.87 26.07 -17.37
C ALA A 135 30.26 27.26 -16.61
N ALA A 136 29.29 27.97 -17.20
CA ALA A 136 28.55 29.03 -16.51
C ALA A 136 27.78 28.50 -15.30
N LEU A 137 27.17 27.31 -15.42
CA LEU A 137 26.52 26.63 -14.31
C LEU A 137 27.52 26.25 -13.22
N GLU A 138 28.67 25.69 -13.59
CA GLU A 138 29.74 25.34 -12.66
C GLU A 138 30.20 26.57 -11.86
N ASP A 139 30.51 27.67 -12.54
CA ASP A 139 30.97 28.92 -11.91
C ASP A 139 29.93 29.48 -10.94
N ALA A 140 28.65 29.50 -11.36
CA ALA A 140 27.55 29.96 -10.52
C ALA A 140 27.38 29.09 -9.26
N VAL A 141 27.53 27.78 -9.40
CA VAL A 141 27.46 26.82 -8.28
C VAL A 141 28.62 27.00 -7.32
N ILE A 142 29.87 27.05 -7.83
CA ILE A 142 31.06 27.25 -6.99
C ILE A 142 30.97 28.58 -6.23
N GLY A 143 30.50 29.65 -6.88
CA GLY A 143 30.33 30.96 -6.24
C GLY A 143 29.35 30.97 -5.06
N ARG A 144 28.46 29.99 -4.96
CA ARG A 144 27.49 29.84 -3.86
C ARG A 144 27.92 28.85 -2.79
N LEU A 145 28.84 27.94 -3.11
CA LEU A 145 29.33 26.95 -2.15
C LEU A 145 30.25 27.61 -1.10
N PRO A 146 30.28 27.09 0.15
CA PRO A 146 31.22 27.56 1.15
C PRO A 146 32.67 27.43 0.66
N HIS A 147 33.54 28.42 0.94
CA HIS A 147 34.95 28.38 0.53
C HIS A 147 35.74 27.17 1.07
N SER A 148 35.23 26.48 2.09
CA SER A 148 35.80 25.24 2.60
C SER A 148 35.50 24.00 1.74
N MET A 149 34.50 24.06 0.86
CA MET A 149 34.10 22.99 -0.02
C MET A 149 34.74 23.18 -1.39
N LEU A 150 35.56 22.22 -1.81
CA LEU A 150 36.36 22.33 -3.02
C LEU A 150 36.04 21.18 -3.98
N ARG A 151 36.08 21.46 -5.30
CA ARG A 151 36.00 20.42 -6.33
C ARG A 151 37.18 19.45 -6.21
N PRO A 152 37.06 18.22 -6.72
CA PRO A 152 38.16 17.25 -6.74
C PRO A 152 39.51 17.80 -7.21
N CYS A 153 39.56 18.52 -8.34
CA CYS A 153 40.80 19.09 -8.86
C CYS A 153 41.36 20.21 -7.96
N ASP A 154 40.50 21.06 -7.40
CA ASP A 154 40.91 22.12 -6.47
C ASP A 154 41.45 21.53 -5.15
N LEU A 155 40.85 20.42 -4.68
CA LEU A 155 41.36 19.65 -3.53
C LEU A 155 42.75 19.10 -3.82
N VAL A 156 42.98 18.52 -5.00
CA VAL A 156 44.28 17.99 -5.40
C VAL A 156 45.32 19.09 -5.42
N THR A 157 45.04 20.24 -6.04
CA THR A 157 45.94 21.40 -6.05
C THR A 157 46.34 21.83 -4.64
N ARG A 158 45.35 22.01 -3.75
CA ARG A 158 45.60 22.39 -2.34
C ARG A 158 46.33 21.31 -1.53
N ALA A 159 46.06 20.04 -1.80
CA ALA A 159 46.74 18.92 -1.15
C ALA A 159 48.22 18.86 -1.58
N THR A 160 48.50 19.07 -2.87
CA THR A 160 49.86 19.09 -3.42
C THR A 160 50.72 20.19 -2.81
N GLU A 161 50.16 21.38 -2.56
CA GLU A 161 50.85 22.48 -1.83
C GLU A 161 51.32 22.07 -0.43
N ARG A 162 50.73 21.03 0.16
CA ARG A 162 50.93 20.59 1.55
C ARG A 162 51.53 19.18 1.66
N LEU A 163 52.08 18.65 0.58
CA LEU A 163 52.61 17.30 0.49
C LEU A 163 53.63 16.95 1.58
N ALA A 164 54.41 17.93 2.05
CA ALA A 164 55.39 17.76 3.14
C ALA A 164 54.77 17.24 4.45
N HIS A 165 53.45 17.38 4.66
CA HIS A 165 52.75 16.87 5.83
C HIS A 165 52.29 15.40 5.70
N ALA A 166 52.34 14.81 4.51
CA ALA A 166 51.83 13.45 4.26
C ALA A 166 52.45 12.37 5.18
N PRO A 167 53.77 12.34 5.45
CA PRO A 167 54.36 11.34 6.36
C PRO A 167 53.80 11.42 7.78
N ALA A 168 53.60 12.63 8.29
CA ALA A 168 53.08 12.85 9.64
C ALA A 168 51.57 12.54 9.72
N LEU A 169 50.82 12.83 8.66
CA LEU A 169 49.36 12.63 8.63
C LEU A 169 48.97 11.17 8.43
N PHE A 170 49.57 10.51 7.46
CA PHE A 170 49.08 9.22 6.95
C PHE A 170 49.99 8.04 7.29
N GLY A 171 51.31 8.28 7.44
CA GLY A 171 52.31 7.21 7.46
C GLY A 171 52.30 6.44 6.13
N SER A 172 52.23 5.10 6.17
CA SER A 172 52.08 4.31 4.93
C SER A 172 50.63 4.32 4.44
N ILE A 173 50.44 4.37 3.12
CA ILE A 173 49.12 4.37 2.48
C ILE A 173 48.91 3.04 1.76
N ASP A 174 47.79 2.39 2.01
CA ASP A 174 47.37 1.12 1.42
C ASP A 174 46.05 1.32 0.66
N ILE A 175 46.08 1.21 -0.66
CA ILE A 175 44.89 1.25 -1.51
C ILE A 175 44.34 -0.17 -1.62
N VAL A 176 43.11 -0.41 -1.15
CA VAL A 176 42.50 -1.74 -1.07
C VAL A 176 41.11 -1.75 -1.72
N GLY A 177 40.83 -2.79 -2.49
CA GLY A 177 39.52 -2.99 -3.12
C GLY A 177 39.24 -2.07 -4.32
N HIS A 178 40.23 -1.31 -4.76
CA HIS A 178 40.15 -0.51 -5.98
C HIS A 178 40.75 -1.27 -7.17
N SER A 179 40.02 -1.28 -8.28
CA SER A 179 40.47 -1.78 -9.58
C SER A 179 40.68 -0.66 -10.61
N GLU A 180 40.29 0.57 -10.26
CA GLU A 180 40.54 1.80 -11.01
C GLU A 180 40.37 2.99 -10.07
N LEU A 181 40.92 4.13 -10.47
CA LEU A 181 40.76 5.39 -9.78
C LEU A 181 40.35 6.48 -10.77
N SER A 182 39.39 7.32 -10.37
CA SER A 182 38.96 8.46 -11.19
C SER A 182 40.16 9.33 -11.58
N PRO A 183 40.28 9.75 -12.85
CA PRO A 183 41.45 10.48 -13.36
C PRO A 183 41.90 11.66 -12.52
N CYS A 184 40.96 12.44 -11.97
CA CYS A 184 41.27 13.63 -11.17
C CYS A 184 42.16 13.35 -9.96
N TRP A 185 42.19 12.12 -9.42
CA TRP A 185 42.99 11.80 -8.24
C TRP A 185 44.35 11.18 -8.54
N ARG A 186 44.63 10.81 -9.80
CA ARG A 186 45.83 10.03 -10.16
C ARG A 186 47.12 10.80 -9.88
N GLU A 187 47.15 12.09 -10.22
CA GLU A 187 48.30 12.97 -9.99
C GLU A 187 48.67 13.05 -8.49
N LEU A 188 47.68 13.26 -7.63
CA LEU A 188 47.90 13.29 -6.18
C LEU A 188 48.51 11.98 -5.67
N LEU A 189 48.05 10.84 -6.19
CA LEU A 189 48.56 9.54 -5.75
C LEU A 189 50.03 9.34 -6.15
N PHE A 190 50.44 9.79 -7.33
CA PHE A 190 51.85 9.75 -7.73
C PHE A 190 52.72 10.63 -6.84
N LEU A 191 52.29 11.87 -6.59
CA LEU A 191 53.01 12.79 -5.70
C LEU A 191 53.10 12.26 -4.27
N LEU A 192 52.05 11.59 -3.77
CA LEU A 192 52.08 10.92 -2.47
C LEU A 192 53.09 9.77 -2.44
N ALA A 193 53.23 9.00 -3.53
CA ALA A 193 54.19 7.90 -3.60
C ALA A 193 55.65 8.37 -3.54
N ASP A 194 55.93 9.62 -3.96
CA ASP A 194 57.25 10.23 -3.80
C ASP A 194 57.53 10.67 -2.35
N ALA A 195 56.49 10.89 -1.54
CA ALA A 195 56.60 11.40 -0.17
C ALA A 195 56.46 10.32 0.92
N VAL A 196 55.63 9.28 0.68
CA VAL A 196 55.34 8.18 1.62
C VAL A 196 55.22 6.86 0.87
N ALA A 197 55.40 5.74 1.59
CA ALA A 197 55.17 4.42 1.01
C ALA A 197 53.68 4.25 0.65
N VAL A 198 53.39 4.13 -0.64
CA VAL A 198 52.06 3.86 -1.19
C VAL A 198 52.04 2.46 -1.80
N ARG A 199 51.12 1.62 -1.32
CA ARG A 199 50.92 0.25 -1.77
C ARG A 199 49.55 0.08 -2.38
N TRP A 200 49.50 -0.46 -3.60
CA TRP A 200 48.27 -0.83 -4.29
C TRP A 200 48.00 -2.32 -4.15
N HIS A 201 47.01 -2.69 -3.35
CA HIS A 201 46.61 -4.10 -3.16
C HIS A 201 45.67 -4.52 -4.29
N ALA A 202 46.27 -4.86 -5.44
CA ALA A 202 45.52 -5.40 -6.57
C ALA A 202 44.98 -6.80 -6.25
N GLY A 203 45.78 -7.64 -5.59
CA GLY A 203 45.48 -9.06 -5.45
C GLY A 203 45.40 -9.71 -6.85
N PRO A 204 44.32 -10.43 -7.18
CA PRO A 204 44.14 -11.04 -8.50
C PRO A 204 43.40 -10.13 -9.50
N ARG A 205 43.16 -8.86 -9.15
CA ARG A 205 42.45 -7.89 -10.01
C ARG A 205 43.32 -7.43 -11.17
N SER A 206 42.67 -6.93 -12.22
CA SER A 206 43.37 -6.16 -13.25
C SER A 206 44.03 -4.93 -12.62
N VAL A 207 45.27 -4.66 -13.04
CA VAL A 207 46.03 -3.49 -12.62
C VAL A 207 45.91 -2.44 -13.71
N PRO A 208 45.47 -1.21 -13.39
CA PRO A 208 45.42 -0.14 -14.37
C PRO A 208 46.78 0.15 -15.00
N ASP A 209 46.79 0.38 -16.32
CA ASP A 209 48.03 0.63 -17.08
C ASP A 209 48.76 1.89 -16.62
N TRP A 210 48.04 2.90 -16.11
CA TRP A 210 48.62 4.15 -15.60
C TRP A 210 49.48 3.96 -14.34
N LEU A 211 49.40 2.82 -13.64
CA LEU A 211 50.29 2.53 -12.51
C LEU A 211 51.68 2.04 -12.98
N ALA A 212 51.82 1.64 -14.24
CA ALA A 212 53.09 1.12 -14.76
C ALA A 212 54.19 2.18 -14.71
N GLY A 213 55.35 1.81 -14.14
CA GLY A 213 56.51 2.71 -14.02
C GLY A 213 56.39 3.79 -12.93
N SER A 214 55.33 3.77 -12.12
CA SER A 214 55.19 4.67 -10.97
C SER A 214 55.95 4.17 -9.73
N ALA A 215 56.14 5.04 -8.73
CA ALA A 215 56.74 4.70 -7.44
C ALA A 215 55.80 3.89 -6.51
N ILE A 216 54.58 3.59 -6.97
CA ILE A 216 53.57 2.85 -6.20
C ILE A 216 53.89 1.36 -6.24
N GLU A 217 54.02 0.73 -5.07
CA GLU A 217 54.25 -0.71 -4.97
C GLU A 217 52.94 -1.46 -5.24
N VAL A 218 52.87 -2.22 -6.34
CA VAL A 218 51.69 -3.01 -6.70
C VAL A 218 51.83 -4.43 -6.15
N LEU A 219 50.95 -4.77 -5.21
CA LEU A 219 50.88 -6.08 -4.59
C LEU A 219 49.86 -6.97 -5.30
N ARG A 220 50.36 -8.06 -5.90
CA ARG A 220 49.55 -9.05 -6.64
C ARG A 220 49.48 -10.37 -5.88
N SER A 221 48.39 -11.10 -6.11
CA SER A 221 48.20 -12.47 -5.65
C SER A 221 47.60 -13.30 -6.77
N ASP A 222 47.77 -14.62 -6.70
CA ASP A 222 47.15 -15.53 -7.65
C ASP A 222 45.62 -15.48 -7.56
N ALA A 223 44.96 -15.73 -8.69
CA ALA A 223 43.51 -15.84 -8.75
C ALA A 223 43.03 -17.09 -7.99
N ALA A 224 41.93 -16.94 -7.25
CA ALA A 224 41.22 -18.06 -6.68
C ALA A 224 40.56 -18.90 -7.79
N SER A 225 40.27 -20.17 -7.47
CA SER A 225 39.58 -21.10 -8.37
C SER A 225 38.32 -21.64 -7.68
N PRO A 226 37.24 -20.84 -7.58
CA PRO A 226 36.02 -21.26 -6.92
C PRO A 226 35.31 -22.36 -7.72
N SER A 227 34.52 -23.19 -7.03
CA SER A 227 33.55 -24.06 -7.70
C SER A 227 32.47 -23.20 -8.35
N LEU A 228 32.30 -23.37 -9.66
CA LEU A 228 31.32 -22.63 -10.45
C LEU A 228 30.07 -23.46 -10.70
N GLU A 229 28.93 -22.91 -10.35
CA GLU A 229 27.61 -23.46 -10.66
C GLU A 229 26.79 -22.43 -11.41
N ALA A 230 25.98 -22.88 -12.36
CA ALA A 230 25.02 -22.04 -13.03
C ALA A 230 23.61 -22.60 -12.82
N VAL A 231 22.63 -21.73 -12.58
CA VAL A 231 21.24 -22.13 -12.33
C VAL A 231 20.27 -21.20 -13.07
N THR A 232 19.12 -21.75 -13.46
CA THR A 232 18.00 -20.96 -13.98
C THR A 232 16.78 -21.08 -13.08
N CYS A 233 16.17 -19.94 -12.80
CA CYS A 233 14.97 -19.78 -11.99
C CYS A 233 13.79 -19.34 -12.86
N ALA A 234 12.58 -19.42 -12.32
CA ALA A 234 11.36 -19.15 -13.08
C ALA A 234 11.15 -17.65 -13.32
N THR A 235 11.31 -16.86 -12.25
CA THR A 235 11.14 -15.41 -12.16
C THR A 235 12.20 -14.84 -11.21
N GLY A 236 12.37 -13.51 -11.17
CA GLY A 236 13.25 -12.85 -10.20
C GLY A 236 12.89 -13.16 -8.74
N HIS A 237 11.60 -13.25 -8.42
CA HIS A 237 11.15 -13.67 -7.09
C HIS A 237 11.59 -15.11 -6.76
N HIS A 238 11.42 -16.06 -7.69
CA HIS A 238 11.90 -17.44 -7.48
C HIS A 238 13.42 -17.48 -7.32
N GLU A 239 14.15 -16.65 -8.06
CA GLU A 239 15.60 -16.50 -7.94
C GLU A 239 16.03 -16.02 -6.54
N ALA A 240 15.34 -15.05 -5.95
CA ALA A 240 15.59 -14.57 -4.59
C ALA A 240 15.29 -15.65 -3.53
N VAL A 241 14.18 -16.38 -3.66
CA VAL A 241 13.84 -17.51 -2.78
C VAL A 241 14.93 -18.57 -2.81
N GLU A 242 15.42 -18.93 -4.00
CA GLU A 242 16.50 -19.90 -4.16
C GLU A 242 17.83 -19.39 -3.57
N ALA A 243 18.09 -18.08 -3.62
CA ALA A 243 19.26 -17.49 -2.97
C ALA A 243 19.18 -17.58 -1.44
N MET A 244 17.99 -17.35 -0.85
CA MET A 244 17.78 -17.49 0.59
C MET A 244 17.86 -18.96 1.04
N ARG A 245 17.32 -19.90 0.26
CA ARG A 245 17.47 -21.35 0.50
C ARG A 245 18.94 -21.77 0.49
N TRP A 246 19.71 -21.31 -0.49
CA TRP A 246 21.15 -21.56 -0.60
C TRP A 246 21.93 -20.99 0.60
N ALA A 247 21.67 -19.74 0.98
CA ALA A 247 22.32 -19.14 2.15
C ALA A 247 21.98 -19.91 3.44
N ARG A 248 20.70 -20.31 3.60
CA ARG A 248 20.26 -21.12 4.74
C ARG A 248 20.92 -22.48 4.76
N GLU A 249 21.05 -23.15 3.63
CA GLU A 249 21.72 -24.44 3.48
C GLU A 249 23.18 -24.36 3.93
N LEU A 250 23.94 -23.37 3.44
CA LEU A 250 25.34 -23.16 3.82
C LEU A 250 25.51 -22.94 5.32
N ILE A 251 24.60 -22.18 5.95
CA ILE A 251 24.64 -21.91 7.39
C ILE A 251 24.23 -23.14 8.19
N ALA A 252 23.11 -23.79 7.82
CA ALA A 252 22.55 -24.92 8.55
C ALA A 252 23.42 -26.18 8.46
N SER A 253 24.14 -26.36 7.35
CA SER A 253 25.12 -27.44 7.16
C SER A 253 26.46 -27.17 7.85
N GLY A 254 26.70 -25.93 8.34
CA GLY A 254 27.97 -25.52 8.95
C GLY A 254 29.11 -25.31 7.94
N VAL A 255 28.81 -25.28 6.64
CA VAL A 255 29.80 -25.05 5.58
C VAL A 255 30.31 -23.60 5.57
N ALA A 256 29.45 -22.63 5.93
CA ALA A 256 29.82 -21.22 5.99
C ALA A 256 29.20 -20.51 7.18
N ARG A 257 29.93 -19.52 7.71
CA ARG A 257 29.39 -18.52 8.65
C ARG A 257 28.63 -17.44 7.89
N PRO A 258 27.64 -16.76 8.50
CA PRO A 258 26.82 -15.78 7.77
C PRO A 258 27.64 -14.69 7.06
N HIS A 259 28.66 -14.13 7.72
CA HIS A 259 29.54 -13.10 7.14
C HIS A 259 30.47 -13.61 6.02
N GLU A 260 30.53 -14.91 5.75
CA GLU A 260 31.28 -15.49 4.64
C GLU A 260 30.42 -15.61 3.37
N ILE A 261 29.14 -15.23 3.44
CA ILE A 261 28.17 -15.39 2.36
C ILE A 261 27.75 -14.03 1.80
N ALA A 262 27.85 -13.88 0.49
CA ALA A 262 27.31 -12.74 -0.24
C ALA A 262 26.30 -13.18 -1.31
N ILE A 263 25.21 -12.41 -1.38
CA ILE A 263 24.30 -12.40 -2.51
C ILE A 263 24.51 -11.04 -3.19
N ALA A 264 24.70 -11.03 -4.51
CA ALA A 264 24.99 -9.79 -5.23
C ALA A 264 24.31 -9.69 -6.59
N SER A 265 24.10 -8.45 -7.04
CA SER A 265 23.56 -8.12 -8.36
C SER A 265 24.20 -6.82 -8.86
N ALA A 266 24.29 -6.64 -10.17
CA ALA A 266 24.65 -5.34 -10.76
C ALA A 266 23.57 -4.26 -10.49
N ALA A 267 22.32 -4.66 -10.27
CA ALA A 267 21.20 -3.77 -9.96
C ALA A 267 20.36 -4.30 -8.78
N PRO A 268 20.83 -4.12 -7.52
CA PRO A 268 20.16 -4.66 -6.33
C PRO A 268 18.73 -4.14 -6.12
N ALA A 269 18.45 -2.90 -6.53
CA ALA A 269 17.13 -2.26 -6.36
C ALA A 269 15.97 -3.09 -6.93
N ALA A 270 16.20 -3.89 -7.98
CA ALA A 270 15.19 -4.76 -8.56
C ALA A 270 14.76 -5.94 -7.66
N TYR A 271 15.52 -6.24 -6.61
CA TYR A 271 15.23 -7.33 -5.67
C TYR A 271 15.03 -6.85 -4.23
N ASP A 272 15.23 -5.56 -3.94
CA ASP A 272 15.23 -5.06 -2.56
C ASP A 272 13.92 -5.34 -1.82
N ASP A 273 12.78 -5.05 -2.46
CA ASP A 273 11.46 -5.29 -1.86
C ASP A 273 11.22 -6.78 -1.58
N VAL A 274 11.68 -7.64 -2.50
CA VAL A 274 11.61 -9.09 -2.32
C VAL A 274 12.50 -9.53 -1.16
N PHE A 275 13.76 -9.08 -1.11
CA PHE A 275 14.67 -9.45 -0.02
C PHE A 275 14.25 -8.91 1.34
N LEU A 276 13.61 -7.74 1.41
CA LEU A 276 13.05 -7.21 2.65
C LEU A 276 11.93 -8.11 3.17
N ALA A 277 11.02 -8.54 2.30
CA ALA A 277 9.96 -9.48 2.66
C ALA A 277 10.54 -10.86 3.06
N LEU A 278 11.49 -11.38 2.28
CA LEU A 278 12.12 -12.67 2.55
C LEU A 278 12.98 -12.67 3.81
N ARG A 279 13.67 -11.58 4.14
CA ARG A 279 14.44 -11.42 5.38
C ARG A 279 13.53 -11.62 6.60
N ALA A 280 12.36 -10.98 6.60
CA ALA A 280 11.39 -11.06 7.68
C ALA A 280 10.81 -12.49 7.82
N ASP A 281 10.42 -13.11 6.70
CA ASP A 281 9.86 -14.48 6.70
C ASP A 281 10.91 -15.55 7.04
N ALA A 282 12.13 -15.42 6.53
CA ALA A 282 13.19 -16.38 6.76
C ALA A 282 13.72 -16.35 8.20
N ASN A 283 13.61 -15.23 8.92
CA ASN A 283 14.35 -15.02 10.17
C ASN A 283 15.86 -15.30 9.97
N LEU A 284 16.44 -14.62 8.97
CA LEU A 284 17.87 -14.65 8.65
C LEU A 284 18.39 -13.22 8.62
N ASP A 285 19.51 -12.96 9.30
CA ASP A 285 20.17 -11.67 9.21
C ASP A 285 20.79 -11.49 7.81
N LEU A 286 20.08 -10.71 6.99
CA LEU A 286 20.50 -10.28 5.66
C LEU A 286 20.72 -8.76 5.69
N HIS A 287 21.98 -8.35 5.59
CA HIS A 287 22.41 -6.96 5.63
C HIS A 287 22.44 -6.33 4.23
N PHE A 288 21.74 -5.20 4.07
CA PHE A 288 21.70 -4.41 2.84
C PHE A 288 22.87 -3.41 2.83
N VAL A 289 23.95 -3.77 2.15
CA VAL A 289 25.17 -2.95 2.09
C VAL A 289 24.93 -1.58 1.45
N HIS A 290 23.97 -1.50 0.52
CA HIS A 290 23.55 -0.27 -0.17
C HIS A 290 22.37 0.43 0.51
N SER A 291 22.14 0.16 1.81
CA SER A 291 21.07 0.76 2.62
C SER A 291 19.66 0.30 2.22
N VAL A 292 18.71 0.39 3.14
CA VAL A 292 17.29 0.02 2.90
C VAL A 292 16.46 1.24 2.46
N PRO A 293 15.43 1.08 1.61
CA PRO A 293 14.49 2.15 1.29
C PRO A 293 13.81 2.72 2.54
N VAL A 294 13.69 4.04 2.68
CA VAL A 294 13.01 4.64 3.85
C VAL A 294 11.57 4.15 3.97
N VAL A 295 10.90 3.90 2.85
CA VAL A 295 9.51 3.47 2.77
C VAL A 295 9.31 2.07 3.36
N SER A 296 10.35 1.26 3.56
CA SER A 296 10.21 -0.01 4.28
C SER A 296 10.20 0.16 5.80
N THR A 297 10.41 1.38 6.31
CA THR A 297 10.46 1.69 7.75
C THR A 297 9.19 2.41 8.21
N ARG A 298 8.83 2.27 9.50
CA ARG A 298 7.67 2.98 10.07
C ARG A 298 7.78 4.51 9.93
N PRO A 299 8.92 5.17 10.23
CA PRO A 299 9.05 6.62 10.03
C PRO A 299 8.93 7.04 8.58
N GLY A 300 9.45 6.26 7.63
CA GLY A 300 9.28 6.54 6.20
C GLY A 300 7.85 6.32 5.73
N GLN A 301 7.12 5.32 6.26
CA GLN A 301 5.69 5.15 6.02
C GLN A 301 4.87 6.33 6.55
N ALA A 302 5.20 6.88 7.72
CA ALA A 302 4.55 8.08 8.25
C ALA A 302 4.74 9.29 7.32
N ALA A 303 5.97 9.52 6.85
CA ALA A 303 6.26 10.56 5.86
C ALA A 303 5.52 10.30 4.54
N ALA A 304 5.49 9.06 4.05
CA ALA A 304 4.79 8.69 2.82
C ALA A 304 3.27 8.82 2.94
N ALA A 305 2.68 8.53 4.10
CA ALA A 305 1.25 8.74 4.34
C ALA A 305 0.87 10.23 4.36
N LEU A 306 1.73 11.09 4.90
CA LEU A 306 1.53 12.53 4.82
C LEU A 306 1.63 13.02 3.36
N ALA A 307 2.67 12.59 2.65
CA ALA A 307 2.83 12.89 1.22
C ALA A 307 1.60 12.46 0.42
N ASP A 308 1.04 11.29 0.69
CA ASP A 308 -0.14 10.76 0.02
C ASP A 308 -1.38 11.65 0.22
N VAL A 309 -1.61 12.15 1.43
CA VAL A 309 -2.68 13.13 1.71
C VAL A 309 -2.44 14.45 0.97
N LEU A 310 -1.22 14.98 1.01
CA LEU A 310 -0.92 16.30 0.42
C LEU A 310 -0.94 16.28 -1.11
N VAL A 311 -0.51 15.18 -1.73
CA VAL A 311 -0.43 15.02 -3.19
C VAL A 311 -1.78 14.59 -3.78
N ARG A 312 -2.51 13.66 -3.13
CA ARG A 312 -3.75 13.07 -3.65
C ARG A 312 -5.03 13.60 -3.00
N GLY A 313 -4.91 14.52 -2.04
CA GLY A 313 -6.03 15.18 -1.36
C GLY A 313 -6.60 14.39 -0.17
N LEU A 314 -7.63 14.94 0.46
CA LEU A 314 -8.27 14.33 1.63
C LEU A 314 -9.03 13.05 1.26
N SER A 315 -9.05 12.09 2.18
CA SER A 315 -10.03 10.99 2.21
C SER A 315 -10.02 10.37 3.60
N GLN A 316 -11.12 9.74 3.99
CA GLN A 316 -11.23 8.99 5.23
C GLN A 316 -10.12 7.92 5.35
N ALA A 317 -9.85 7.17 4.28
CA ALA A 317 -8.83 6.13 4.26
C ALA A 317 -7.41 6.69 4.46
N ARG A 318 -7.06 7.78 3.76
CA ARG A 318 -5.74 8.42 3.89
C ARG A 318 -5.53 9.06 5.27
N ILE A 319 -6.56 9.69 5.83
CA ILE A 319 -6.49 10.25 7.20
C ILE A 319 -6.36 9.14 8.25
N ARG A 320 -7.10 8.03 8.12
CA ARG A 320 -6.93 6.86 9.01
C ARG A 320 -5.52 6.29 8.93
N ARG A 321 -4.98 6.12 7.71
CA ARG A 321 -3.61 5.65 7.50
C ARG A 321 -2.60 6.60 8.16
N LEU A 322 -2.69 7.90 7.89
CA LEU A 322 -1.81 8.91 8.48
C LEU A 322 -1.88 8.88 10.01
N ALA A 323 -3.09 8.94 10.59
CA ALA A 323 -3.29 8.93 12.04
C ALA A 323 -2.70 7.67 12.70
N SER A 324 -2.89 6.50 12.07
CA SER A 324 -2.33 5.23 12.60
C SER A 324 -0.79 5.22 12.64
N LEU A 325 -0.14 5.92 11.71
CA LEU A 325 1.32 5.96 11.59
C LEU A 325 1.95 7.03 12.48
N LEU A 326 1.29 8.18 12.65
CA LEU A 326 1.71 9.22 13.60
C LEU A 326 1.55 8.74 15.06
N GLY A 327 0.57 7.86 15.34
CA GLY A 327 0.36 7.30 16.67
C GLY A 327 0.16 8.39 17.73
N SER A 328 0.71 8.17 18.92
CA SER A 328 0.76 9.16 20.01
C SER A 328 2.06 10.00 19.99
N GLU A 329 2.78 10.05 18.86
CA GLU A 329 3.98 10.88 18.75
C GLU A 329 3.62 12.37 18.79
N ALA A 330 4.50 13.20 19.34
CA ALA A 330 4.25 14.63 19.53
C ALA A 330 3.74 15.32 18.25
N GLY A 331 2.64 16.06 18.36
CA GLY A 331 2.03 16.81 17.26
C GLY A 331 0.51 16.98 17.46
N PRO A 332 -0.17 17.71 16.55
CA PRO A 332 -1.61 17.95 16.63
C PRO A 332 -2.45 16.66 16.71
N VAL A 333 -2.10 15.62 15.95
CA VAL A 333 -2.85 14.35 15.94
C VAL A 333 -2.78 13.62 17.29
N ALA A 334 -1.70 13.79 18.05
CA ALA A 334 -1.58 13.20 19.38
C ALA A 334 -2.36 13.94 20.47
N GLN A 335 -2.93 15.11 20.16
CA GLN A 335 -3.88 15.78 21.05
C GLN A 335 -5.26 15.13 21.00
N LEU A 336 -5.57 14.41 19.91
CA LEU A 336 -6.82 13.66 19.78
C LEU A 336 -6.78 12.37 20.62
N PRO A 337 -7.92 11.96 21.21
CA PRO A 337 -7.97 10.79 22.08
C PRO A 337 -7.71 9.49 21.32
N ALA A 338 -7.13 8.50 22.02
CA ALA A 338 -6.85 7.20 21.43
C ALA A 338 -8.14 6.54 20.89
N GLY A 339 -8.12 6.13 19.61
CA GLY A 339 -9.28 5.52 18.96
C GLY A 339 -10.30 6.51 18.38
N TRP A 340 -10.01 7.81 18.35
CA TRP A 340 -10.87 8.83 17.71
C TRP A 340 -11.24 8.49 16.25
N THR A 341 -10.40 7.73 15.53
CA THR A 341 -10.67 7.32 14.15
C THR A 341 -11.92 6.45 13.98
N ARG A 342 -12.50 5.94 15.08
CA ARG A 342 -13.81 5.26 15.11
C ARG A 342 -14.98 6.21 14.84
N LEU A 343 -14.81 7.51 15.06
CA LEU A 343 -15.78 8.56 14.72
C LEU A 343 -16.01 8.67 13.21
N LEU A 344 -15.00 8.28 12.42
CA LEU A 344 -15.06 8.38 10.97
C LEU A 344 -16.02 7.31 10.42
N PRO A 345 -17.12 7.69 9.72
CA PRO A 345 -18.06 6.71 9.20
C PRO A 345 -17.41 5.83 8.14
N GLY A 346 -17.59 4.50 8.22
CA GLY A 346 -16.96 3.54 7.31
C GLY A 346 -17.26 3.78 5.82
N GLU A 347 -18.45 4.29 5.52
CA GLU A 347 -19.00 4.49 4.16
C GLU A 347 -18.88 5.94 3.65
N ALA A 348 -18.38 6.87 4.48
CA ALA A 348 -18.19 8.26 4.10
C ALA A 348 -16.77 8.47 3.52
N PRO A 349 -16.62 8.94 2.27
CA PRO A 349 -15.32 9.09 1.62
C PRO A 349 -14.52 10.28 2.17
N LEU A 350 -15.22 11.32 2.66
CA LEU A 350 -14.64 12.54 3.25
C LEU A 350 -13.53 13.15 2.37
N ASN A 351 -13.84 13.39 1.09
CA ASN A 351 -12.89 13.86 0.08
C ASN A 351 -12.76 15.39 -0.03
N SER A 352 -13.59 16.16 0.69
CA SER A 352 -13.60 17.63 0.65
C SER A 352 -13.72 18.23 2.05
N THR A 353 -13.21 19.44 2.23
CA THR A 353 -13.31 20.17 3.52
C THR A 353 -14.76 20.32 3.98
N GLY A 354 -15.69 20.64 3.07
CA GLY A 354 -17.11 20.76 3.42
C GLY A 354 -17.73 19.45 3.92
N ALA A 355 -17.30 18.29 3.41
CA ALA A 355 -17.74 16.99 3.93
C ALA A 355 -17.18 16.73 5.35
N TRP A 356 -15.95 17.16 5.61
CA TRP A 356 -15.36 17.12 6.95
C TRP A 356 -16.06 18.08 7.91
N ASP A 357 -16.35 19.31 7.49
CA ASP A 357 -17.04 20.30 8.32
C ASP A 357 -18.42 19.79 8.77
N ARG A 358 -19.21 19.24 7.84
CA ARG A 358 -20.51 18.61 8.16
C ARG A 358 -20.40 17.40 9.09
N LEU A 359 -19.32 16.64 9.03
CA LEU A 359 -19.07 15.56 9.97
C LEU A 359 -18.78 16.15 11.36
N ILE A 360 -17.85 17.09 11.42
CA ILE A 360 -17.38 17.71 12.67
C ILE A 360 -18.52 18.47 13.37
N ASP A 361 -19.36 19.20 12.64
CA ASP A 361 -20.49 19.97 13.19
C ASP A 361 -21.55 19.08 13.86
N ARG A 362 -21.59 17.78 13.55
CA ARG A 362 -22.52 16.81 14.15
C ARG A 362 -21.96 16.12 15.40
N LEU A 363 -20.65 16.22 15.64
CA LEU A 363 -20.01 15.59 16.79
C LEU A 363 -20.34 16.37 18.06
N THR A 364 -20.58 15.63 19.12
CA THR A 364 -20.76 16.15 20.48
C THR A 364 -19.70 15.55 21.40
N ALA A 365 -19.54 16.10 22.60
CA ALA A 365 -18.59 15.58 23.59
C ALA A 365 -18.80 14.08 23.89
N GLU A 366 -20.04 13.58 23.83
CA GLU A 366 -20.39 12.18 24.11
C GLU A 366 -19.92 11.19 23.03
N ASP A 367 -19.71 11.67 21.80
CA ASP A 367 -19.23 10.83 20.71
C ASP A 367 -17.75 10.47 20.88
N TRP A 368 -16.98 11.37 21.50
CA TRP A 368 -15.55 11.21 21.68
C TRP A 368 -15.21 10.12 22.71
N PRO A 369 -14.16 9.31 22.48
CA PRO A 369 -13.79 8.21 23.39
C PRO A 369 -13.53 8.61 24.86
N ASP A 370 -13.16 9.86 25.10
CA ASP A 370 -12.86 10.42 26.42
C ASP A 370 -13.93 11.37 26.96
N GLY A 371 -15.03 11.58 26.21
CA GLY A 371 -16.12 12.48 26.61
C GLY A 371 -15.80 13.97 26.50
N VAL A 372 -14.70 14.35 25.82
CA VAL A 372 -14.27 15.74 25.63
C VAL A 372 -14.41 16.12 24.16
N ASP A 373 -14.94 17.30 23.87
CA ASP A 373 -15.08 17.77 22.50
C ASP A 373 -13.73 18.23 21.91
N HIS A 374 -13.20 17.46 20.94
CA HIS A 374 -11.97 17.78 20.18
C HIS A 374 -12.27 18.18 18.73
N ALA A 375 -13.49 18.61 18.43
CA ALA A 375 -13.91 19.08 17.10
C ALA A 375 -13.02 20.23 16.55
N PRO A 376 -12.62 21.24 17.36
CA PRO A 376 -11.74 22.31 16.89
C PRO A 376 -10.36 21.80 16.44
N GLU A 377 -9.74 20.91 17.20
CA GLU A 377 -8.42 20.34 16.92
C GLU A 377 -8.46 19.51 15.62
N LEU A 378 -9.50 18.69 15.44
CA LEU A 378 -9.69 17.93 14.21
C LEU A 378 -9.89 18.85 13.00
N ARG A 379 -10.67 19.92 13.15
CA ARG A 379 -10.90 20.91 12.08
C ARG A 379 -9.60 21.58 11.64
N ASP A 380 -8.75 21.98 12.59
CA ASP A 380 -7.46 22.61 12.29
C ASP A 380 -6.51 21.66 11.54
N ILE A 381 -6.49 20.37 11.92
CA ILE A 381 -5.70 19.35 11.23
C ILE A 381 -6.18 19.19 9.78
N ILE A 382 -7.50 19.05 9.57
CA ILE A 382 -8.07 18.90 8.22
C ILE A 382 -7.83 20.15 7.37
N ALA A 383 -8.01 21.34 7.93
CA ALA A 383 -7.76 22.60 7.24
C ALA A 383 -6.29 22.77 6.84
N MET A 384 -5.35 22.27 7.66
CA MET A 384 -3.92 22.25 7.31
C MET A 384 -3.64 21.30 6.14
N LEU A 385 -4.16 20.07 6.21
CA LEU A 385 -3.96 19.04 5.18
C LEU A 385 -4.62 19.41 3.84
N ALA A 386 -5.76 20.11 3.87
CA ALA A 386 -6.47 20.57 2.69
C ALA A 386 -5.67 21.54 1.81
N LYS A 387 -4.63 22.20 2.36
CA LYS A 387 -3.75 23.12 1.62
C LYS A 387 -2.80 22.40 0.67
N GLY A 388 -2.72 21.07 0.76
CA GLY A 388 -1.96 20.21 -0.14
C GLY A 388 -0.45 20.54 -0.12
N THR A 389 0.19 20.39 -1.27
CA THR A 389 1.65 20.51 -1.39
C THR A 389 2.19 21.94 -1.22
N THR A 390 1.32 22.96 -1.28
CA THR A 390 1.73 24.38 -1.16
C THR A 390 2.38 24.71 0.18
N LEU A 391 1.94 24.06 1.26
CA LEU A 391 2.51 24.21 2.61
C LEU A 391 3.12 22.91 3.12
N ALA A 392 3.69 22.09 2.23
CA ALA A 392 4.27 20.80 2.59
C ALA A 392 5.38 20.92 3.66
N ALA A 393 6.23 21.95 3.57
CA ALA A 393 7.31 22.20 4.53
C ALA A 393 6.75 22.39 5.94
N ASP A 394 5.88 23.39 6.12
CA ASP A 394 5.27 23.73 7.41
C ASP A 394 4.40 22.58 7.96
N THR A 395 3.66 21.91 7.08
CA THR A 395 2.77 20.80 7.47
C THR A 395 3.58 19.63 8.01
N GLY A 396 4.68 19.25 7.35
CA GLY A 396 5.57 18.21 7.84
C GLY A 396 6.29 18.57 9.14
N GLU A 397 6.68 19.83 9.32
CA GLU A 397 7.27 20.30 10.58
C GLU A 397 6.32 20.19 11.77
N LYS A 398 5.03 20.43 11.55
CA LYS A 398 3.99 20.38 12.59
C LYS A 398 3.53 18.95 12.89
N LEU A 399 3.36 18.12 11.86
CA LEU A 399 2.76 16.78 12.01
C LEU A 399 3.78 15.66 12.25
N LEU A 400 4.98 15.74 11.67
CA LEU A 400 5.98 14.68 11.80
C LEU A 400 6.94 14.95 12.95
N SER A 401 7.47 13.89 13.56
CA SER A 401 8.44 13.97 14.65
C SER A 401 9.69 13.12 14.35
N GLY A 402 10.77 13.34 15.11
CA GLY A 402 11.93 12.45 15.14
C GLY A 402 12.53 12.09 13.76
N PRO A 403 12.74 10.79 13.45
CA PRO A 403 13.25 10.35 12.16
C PRO A 403 12.34 10.68 10.97
N ALA A 404 11.01 10.65 11.13
CA ALA A 404 10.06 10.93 10.04
C ALA A 404 10.21 12.37 9.55
N ARG A 405 10.39 13.33 10.47
CA ARG A 405 10.67 14.74 10.13
C ARG A 405 11.99 14.92 9.39
N ARG A 406 13.04 14.18 9.77
CA ARG A 406 14.33 14.23 9.05
C ARG A 406 14.21 13.69 7.62
N ILE A 407 13.48 12.60 7.43
CA ILE A 407 13.17 12.05 6.10
C ILE A 407 12.41 13.10 5.28
N TRP A 408 11.40 13.75 5.87
CA TRP A 408 10.62 14.79 5.22
C TRP A 408 11.46 15.98 4.74
N ARG A 409 12.31 16.54 5.63
CA ARG A 409 13.23 17.63 5.28
C ARG A 409 14.15 17.24 4.13
N ARG A 410 14.75 16.06 4.22
CA ARG A 410 15.65 15.54 3.18
C ARG A 410 14.92 15.36 1.85
N ALA A 411 13.69 14.86 1.88
CA ALA A 411 12.88 14.68 0.68
C ALA A 411 12.51 16.00 -0.01
N LEU A 412 12.21 17.05 0.77
CA LEU A 412 11.97 18.41 0.27
C LEU A 412 13.24 19.07 -0.28
N GLY A 413 14.42 18.75 0.25
CA GLY A 413 15.69 19.22 -0.30
C GLY A 413 16.03 18.59 -1.66
N LEU A 414 15.53 17.38 -1.94
CA LEU A 414 15.83 16.66 -3.20
C LEU A 414 14.90 17.01 -4.37
N GLY A 415 13.76 17.64 -4.12
CA GLY A 415 12.79 17.94 -5.19
C GLY A 415 11.63 18.79 -4.71
N SER A 416 10.77 19.17 -5.65
CA SER A 416 9.63 20.05 -5.35
C SER A 416 8.63 19.37 -4.40
N PRO A 417 7.89 20.15 -3.59
CA PRO A 417 6.79 19.64 -2.76
C PRO A 417 5.75 18.81 -3.52
N ALA A 418 5.57 19.07 -4.81
CA ALA A 418 4.63 18.35 -5.67
C ALA A 418 5.07 16.90 -5.97
N ALA A 419 6.36 16.59 -5.85
CA ALA A 419 6.94 15.27 -6.09
C ALA A 419 7.43 14.60 -4.80
N ILE A 420 6.95 15.05 -3.63
CA ILE A 420 7.44 14.62 -2.33
C ILE A 420 7.26 13.11 -2.09
N ASP A 421 6.21 12.50 -2.65
CA ASP A 421 5.99 11.06 -2.58
C ASP A 421 7.07 10.27 -3.36
N ILE A 422 7.46 10.78 -4.54
CA ILE A 422 8.54 10.21 -5.35
C ILE A 422 9.90 10.39 -4.66
N THR A 423 10.20 11.58 -4.12
CA THR A 423 11.50 11.82 -3.47
C THR A 423 11.64 10.99 -2.19
N ILE A 424 10.58 10.84 -1.38
CA ILE A 424 10.58 9.93 -0.23
C ILE A 424 10.85 8.49 -0.70
N ALA A 425 10.22 8.02 -1.77
CA ALA A 425 10.43 6.66 -2.26
C ALA A 425 11.88 6.35 -2.67
N GLN A 426 12.65 7.37 -3.08
CA GLN A 426 14.05 7.21 -3.49
C GLN A 426 15.05 7.27 -2.32
N LEU A 427 14.64 7.77 -1.16
CA LEU A 427 15.53 7.89 -0.01
C LEU A 427 15.86 6.53 0.61
N ARG A 428 17.08 6.41 1.14
CA ARG A 428 17.57 5.21 1.82
C ARG A 428 18.16 5.52 3.19
N LEU A 429 18.03 4.56 4.12
CA LEU A 429 18.59 4.58 5.46
C LEU A 429 19.54 3.41 5.65
N GLU A 430 20.57 3.62 6.45
CA GLU A 430 21.50 2.55 6.82
C GLU A 430 20.74 1.39 7.46
N ASP A 431 21.09 0.17 7.03
CA ASP A 431 20.55 -1.04 7.65
C ASP A 431 21.16 -1.20 9.05
N GLU A 432 20.31 -1.46 10.03
CA GLU A 432 20.72 -1.60 11.44
C GLU A 432 21.48 -2.90 11.72
N SER A 433 21.40 -3.89 10.82
CA SER A 433 22.12 -5.16 10.97
C SER A 433 23.64 -4.97 10.81
N GLU A 434 24.44 -5.73 11.57
CA GLU A 434 25.91 -5.62 11.47
C GLU A 434 26.43 -6.39 10.25
N PRO A 435 27.10 -5.71 9.29
CA PRO A 435 27.58 -6.34 8.05
C PRO A 435 28.64 -7.43 8.25
N CYS A 436 29.41 -7.36 9.34
CA CYS A 436 30.50 -8.30 9.61
C CYS A 436 30.05 -9.56 10.36
N SER A 437 28.76 -9.71 10.65
CA SER A 437 28.19 -10.90 11.29
C SER A 437 27.00 -11.51 10.53
N SER A 438 26.58 -10.88 9.43
CA SER A 438 25.34 -11.20 8.70
C SER A 438 25.64 -11.66 7.27
N VAL A 439 24.69 -12.35 6.63
CA VAL A 439 24.74 -12.54 5.17
C VAL A 439 24.62 -11.19 4.50
N ALA A 440 25.40 -10.92 3.46
CA ALA A 440 25.41 -9.61 2.85
C ALA A 440 24.70 -9.60 1.49
N TRP A 441 23.70 -8.73 1.34
CA TRP A 441 23.06 -8.39 0.08
C TRP A 441 23.63 -7.07 -0.42
N MET A 442 24.27 -7.08 -1.60
CA MET A 442 25.07 -5.94 -2.05
C MET A 442 25.15 -5.76 -3.57
N PRO A 443 25.52 -4.56 -4.05
CA PRO A 443 25.93 -4.37 -5.44
C PRO A 443 27.18 -5.21 -5.76
N ALA A 444 27.28 -5.69 -7.00
CA ALA A 444 28.45 -6.42 -7.49
C ALA A 444 29.77 -5.65 -7.28
N GLU A 445 29.74 -4.33 -7.46
CA GLU A 445 30.87 -3.43 -7.18
C GLU A 445 31.37 -3.50 -5.73
N ALA A 446 30.45 -3.54 -4.76
CA ALA A 446 30.81 -3.65 -3.35
C ALA A 446 31.41 -5.02 -3.03
N LEU A 447 30.93 -6.08 -3.68
CA LEU A 447 31.48 -7.42 -3.55
C LEU A 447 32.87 -7.55 -4.17
N ALA A 448 33.09 -6.91 -5.33
CA ALA A 448 34.41 -6.86 -5.97
C ALA A 448 35.45 -6.15 -5.08
N ALA A 449 35.03 -5.13 -4.32
CA ALA A 449 35.87 -4.43 -3.35
C ALA A 449 36.08 -5.22 -2.05
N SER A 450 35.04 -5.91 -1.55
CA SER A 450 35.04 -6.74 -0.31
C SER A 450 34.63 -8.18 -0.62
N PRO A 451 35.55 -9.04 -1.12
CA PRO A 451 35.22 -10.40 -1.53
C PRO A 451 34.73 -11.29 -0.38
N ARG A 452 33.82 -12.22 -0.70
CA ARG A 452 33.36 -13.26 0.23
C ARG A 452 33.70 -14.66 -0.30
N PRO A 453 33.93 -15.66 0.57
CA PRO A 453 34.21 -17.03 0.14
C PRO A 453 33.06 -17.71 -0.62
N PHE A 454 31.80 -17.43 -0.24
CA PHE A 454 30.61 -18.00 -0.85
C PHE A 454 29.77 -16.90 -1.48
N VAL A 455 29.57 -16.99 -2.79
CA VAL A 455 28.92 -15.93 -3.57
C VAL A 455 27.79 -16.49 -4.42
N ARG A 456 26.67 -15.79 -4.44
CA ARG A 456 25.61 -16.00 -5.42
C ARG A 456 25.28 -14.72 -6.17
N LEU A 457 25.45 -14.76 -7.49
CA LEU A 457 25.18 -13.65 -8.39
C LEU A 457 23.80 -13.80 -9.02
N LEU A 458 22.98 -12.76 -8.90
CA LEU A 458 21.59 -12.74 -9.38
C LEU A 458 21.43 -11.85 -10.59
N GLY A 459 20.37 -12.11 -11.38
CA GLY A 459 20.01 -11.22 -12.48
C GLY A 459 20.96 -11.29 -13.67
N LEU A 460 21.64 -12.42 -13.90
CA LEU A 460 22.50 -12.64 -15.08
C LEU A 460 21.66 -12.86 -16.36
N THR A 461 20.94 -11.80 -16.72
CA THR A 461 20.04 -11.71 -17.87
C THR A 461 20.57 -10.70 -18.89
N SER A 462 20.10 -10.80 -20.13
CA SER A 462 20.51 -9.90 -21.23
C SER A 462 20.13 -8.44 -21.04
N THR A 463 19.26 -8.12 -20.08
CA THR A 463 18.76 -6.76 -19.81
C THR A 463 19.32 -6.16 -18.52
N GLN A 464 19.72 -6.97 -17.54
CA GLN A 464 20.15 -6.49 -16.23
C GLN A 464 21.67 -6.50 -16.02
N TRP A 465 22.41 -7.47 -16.59
CA TRP A 465 23.86 -7.57 -16.36
C TRP A 465 24.60 -8.03 -17.62
N PRO A 466 25.53 -7.23 -18.17
CA PRO A 466 25.91 -5.88 -17.75
C PRO A 466 24.81 -4.86 -18.04
N ARG A 467 24.74 -3.84 -17.19
CA ARG A 467 23.87 -2.69 -17.35
C ARG A 467 24.21 -1.96 -18.64
N ARG A 468 23.19 -1.39 -19.26
CA ARG A 468 23.33 -0.63 -20.52
C ARG A 468 24.00 0.70 -20.24
N ILE A 469 24.83 1.12 -21.18
CA ILE A 469 25.38 2.46 -21.22
C ILE A 469 24.23 3.43 -21.58
N SER A 470 24.12 4.52 -20.85
CA SER A 470 23.27 5.66 -21.19
C SER A 470 24.16 6.88 -21.39
N GLU A 471 23.83 7.71 -22.38
CA GLU A 471 24.46 9.02 -22.54
C GLU A 471 24.21 9.90 -21.32
N ASP A 472 25.07 10.90 -21.12
CA ASP A 472 24.84 11.90 -20.09
C ASP A 472 23.64 12.78 -20.45
N ARG A 473 22.91 13.23 -19.42
CA ARG A 473 21.63 13.94 -19.61
C ARG A 473 21.82 15.37 -20.11
N LEU A 474 22.97 15.99 -19.83
CA LEU A 474 23.26 17.36 -20.23
C LEU A 474 24.42 17.47 -21.22
N VAL A 475 25.35 16.50 -21.23
CA VAL A 475 26.49 16.44 -22.17
C VAL A 475 26.35 15.25 -23.11
N PRO A 476 25.82 15.43 -24.32
CA PRO A 476 25.78 14.38 -25.32
C PRO A 476 27.17 13.91 -25.77
N ASP A 477 27.26 12.68 -26.26
CA ASP A 477 28.52 12.05 -26.73
C ASP A 477 29.22 12.84 -27.85
N HIS A 478 28.46 13.52 -28.70
CA HIS A 478 29.02 14.34 -29.79
C HIS A 478 29.67 15.66 -29.31
N VAL A 479 29.39 16.09 -28.07
CA VAL A 479 29.98 17.30 -27.47
C VAL A 479 31.25 16.94 -26.70
N VAL A 480 31.15 15.93 -25.83
CA VAL A 480 32.30 15.31 -25.17
C VAL A 480 32.20 13.81 -25.37
N PRO A 481 33.21 13.17 -25.99
CA PRO A 481 33.23 11.73 -26.14
C PRO A 481 33.02 11.03 -24.80
N LEU A 482 32.18 10.00 -24.78
CA LEU A 482 31.83 9.27 -23.57
C LEU A 482 33.07 8.71 -22.87
N ALA A 483 34.08 8.27 -23.63
CA ALA A 483 35.33 7.77 -23.07
C ALA A 483 36.11 8.82 -22.26
N ASP A 484 35.93 10.11 -22.58
CA ASP A 484 36.58 11.21 -21.87
C ASP A 484 35.75 11.62 -20.65
N LEU A 485 34.41 11.64 -20.75
CA LEU A 485 33.52 12.04 -19.66
C LEU A 485 33.28 10.94 -18.62
N ASP A 486 33.26 9.68 -19.06
CA ASP A 486 33.08 8.49 -18.24
C ASP A 486 34.10 7.40 -18.68
N PRO A 487 35.36 7.50 -18.25
CA PRO A 487 36.45 6.62 -18.69
C PRO A 487 36.28 5.16 -18.27
N LEU A 488 35.33 4.86 -17.36
CA LEU A 488 34.93 3.51 -17.02
C LEU A 488 33.39 3.41 -17.04
N PRO A 489 32.78 3.30 -18.23
CA PRO A 489 31.33 3.22 -18.35
C PRO A 489 30.76 2.04 -17.56
N VAL A 490 29.52 2.20 -17.07
CA VAL A 490 28.85 1.19 -16.21
C VAL A 490 28.91 -0.24 -16.76
N SER A 491 28.81 -0.43 -18.07
CA SER A 491 28.87 -1.76 -18.70
C SER A 491 30.27 -2.40 -18.64
N ALA A 492 31.32 -1.58 -18.73
CA ALA A 492 32.71 -2.02 -18.58
C ALA A 492 33.03 -2.29 -17.10
N ALA A 493 32.55 -1.43 -16.19
CA ALA A 493 32.64 -1.66 -14.74
C ALA A 493 31.99 -2.99 -14.35
N ASP A 494 30.76 -3.25 -14.81
CA ASP A 494 30.03 -4.50 -14.51
C ASP A 494 30.75 -5.77 -14.98
N ARG A 495 31.45 -5.71 -16.13
CA ARG A 495 32.27 -6.82 -16.64
C ARG A 495 33.48 -7.05 -15.76
N ARG A 496 34.18 -5.97 -15.40
CA ARG A 496 35.36 -6.04 -14.55
C ARG A 496 35.02 -6.51 -13.13
N ASP A 497 33.90 -6.06 -12.58
CA ASP A 497 33.42 -6.50 -11.27
C ASP A 497 33.08 -7.99 -11.30
N PHE A 498 32.41 -8.46 -12.35
CA PHE A 498 32.13 -9.88 -12.56
C PHE A 498 33.43 -10.72 -12.59
N GLU A 499 34.41 -10.32 -13.41
CA GLU A 499 35.72 -11.00 -13.50
C GLU A 499 36.47 -10.98 -12.15
N THR A 500 36.43 -9.84 -11.45
CA THR A 500 37.05 -9.67 -10.14
C THR A 500 36.42 -10.59 -9.10
N ILE A 501 35.09 -10.69 -9.08
CA ILE A 501 34.38 -11.58 -8.16
C ILE A 501 34.81 -13.03 -8.39
N LEU A 502 34.88 -13.48 -9.66
CA LEU A 502 35.33 -14.83 -9.97
C LEU A 502 36.77 -15.08 -9.53
N ALA A 503 37.67 -14.10 -9.72
CA ALA A 503 39.08 -14.23 -9.37
C ALA A 503 39.37 -14.10 -7.87
N THR A 504 38.47 -13.51 -7.08
CA THR A 504 38.65 -13.25 -5.64
C THR A 504 37.84 -14.16 -4.74
N THR A 505 36.80 -14.83 -5.25
CA THR A 505 35.97 -15.74 -4.46
C THR A 505 36.72 -17.04 -4.17
N ALA A 506 36.90 -17.36 -2.89
CA ALA A 506 37.75 -18.46 -2.47
C ALA A 506 37.10 -19.85 -2.56
N SER A 507 35.76 -19.97 -2.49
CA SER A 507 35.09 -21.27 -2.35
C SER A 507 34.08 -21.56 -3.46
N GLN A 508 32.95 -20.85 -3.52
CA GLN A 508 31.86 -21.16 -4.46
C GLN A 508 31.27 -19.88 -5.07
N VAL A 509 30.99 -19.93 -6.37
CA VAL A 509 30.18 -18.92 -7.07
C VAL A 509 28.99 -19.59 -7.76
N VAL A 510 27.78 -19.19 -7.38
CA VAL A 510 26.52 -19.59 -8.03
C VAL A 510 26.04 -18.48 -8.96
N LEU A 511 26.02 -18.76 -10.26
CA LEU A 511 25.55 -17.86 -11.31
C LEU A 511 24.06 -18.11 -11.59
N SER A 512 23.21 -17.19 -11.16
CA SER A 512 21.75 -17.35 -11.25
C SER A 512 21.14 -16.37 -12.26
N ARG A 513 20.07 -16.84 -12.94
CA ARG A 513 19.22 -15.99 -13.77
C ARG A 513 17.75 -16.40 -13.73
N ALA A 514 16.85 -15.42 -13.83
CA ALA A 514 15.45 -15.64 -14.14
C ALA A 514 15.22 -15.97 -15.64
N ARG A 515 14.25 -16.84 -15.92
CA ARG A 515 13.77 -17.14 -17.29
C ARG A 515 12.69 -16.18 -17.76
N ARG A 516 11.96 -15.57 -16.83
CA ARG A 516 10.87 -14.62 -17.12
C ARG A 516 10.95 -13.37 -16.26
N ASP A 517 10.49 -12.25 -16.81
CA ASP A 517 10.28 -11.00 -16.06
C ASP A 517 9.00 -11.06 -15.22
N GLU A 518 8.64 -9.95 -14.58
CA GLU A 518 7.49 -9.84 -13.68
C GLU A 518 6.16 -9.96 -14.43
N GLU A 519 6.12 -9.54 -15.70
CA GLU A 519 4.98 -9.70 -16.61
C GLU A 519 4.91 -11.11 -17.24
N GLY A 520 5.89 -11.97 -16.94
CA GLY A 520 5.94 -13.33 -17.45
C GLY A 520 6.49 -13.48 -18.87
N ARG A 521 7.12 -12.45 -19.46
CA ARG A 521 7.79 -12.53 -20.77
C ARG A 521 9.13 -13.24 -20.64
N LEU A 522 9.60 -13.87 -21.72
CA LEU A 522 10.88 -14.57 -21.72
C LEU A 522 12.05 -13.59 -21.71
N VAL A 523 13.05 -13.86 -20.86
CA VAL A 523 14.25 -13.03 -20.74
C VAL A 523 15.50 -13.82 -21.19
N GLY A 524 16.33 -13.17 -21.99
CA GLY A 524 17.58 -13.74 -22.51
C GLY A 524 18.66 -13.92 -21.43
N ALA A 525 19.61 -14.82 -21.70
CA ALA A 525 20.77 -15.01 -20.84
C ALA A 525 21.77 -13.85 -20.99
N SER A 526 22.47 -13.50 -19.91
CA SER A 526 23.55 -12.52 -19.96
C SER A 526 24.70 -12.97 -20.88
N PRO A 527 25.36 -12.06 -21.61
CA PRO A 527 26.59 -12.36 -22.33
C PRO A 527 27.76 -12.80 -21.42
N LEU A 528 27.70 -12.51 -20.11
CA LEU A 528 28.71 -12.91 -19.12
C LEU A 528 28.72 -14.42 -18.83
N LEU A 529 27.64 -15.12 -19.19
CA LEU A 529 27.52 -16.57 -19.01
C LEU A 529 28.23 -17.37 -20.13
N ARG A 530 28.98 -16.71 -21.02
CA ARG A 530 29.77 -17.41 -22.04
C ARG A 530 30.94 -18.14 -21.38
N GLY A 531 31.09 -19.42 -21.70
CA GLY A 531 32.16 -20.25 -21.13
C GLY A 531 31.90 -20.75 -19.71
N THR A 532 30.72 -20.48 -19.14
CA THR A 532 30.33 -21.01 -17.83
C THR A 532 29.66 -22.38 -17.96
N PRO A 533 29.56 -23.15 -16.86
CA PRO A 533 28.90 -24.45 -16.87
C PRO A 533 27.44 -24.36 -17.35
N PRO A 534 26.89 -25.43 -17.98
CA PRO A 534 25.50 -25.45 -18.39
C PRO A 534 24.58 -25.27 -17.17
N PRO A 535 23.58 -24.37 -17.23
CA PRO A 535 22.82 -24.04 -16.03
C PRO A 535 21.81 -25.14 -15.66
N ALA A 536 21.78 -25.50 -14.38
CA ALA A 536 20.77 -26.40 -13.84
C ALA A 536 19.38 -25.73 -13.84
N TYR A 537 18.36 -26.49 -14.23
CA TYR A 537 16.98 -25.99 -14.29
C TYR A 537 16.29 -26.15 -12.94
N LEU A 538 16.06 -25.04 -12.22
CA LEU A 538 15.30 -25.07 -10.97
C LEU A 538 13.79 -24.89 -11.26
N ARG A 539 13.02 -25.90 -10.85
CA ARG A 539 11.56 -25.87 -10.87
C ARG A 539 11.04 -25.07 -9.68
N ARG A 540 10.04 -24.21 -9.91
CA ARG A 540 9.42 -23.39 -8.84
C ARG A 540 8.82 -24.25 -7.72
N ASN A 541 8.27 -25.42 -8.08
CA ASN A 541 7.68 -26.37 -7.14
C ASN A 541 8.66 -27.47 -6.69
N ARG A 542 9.98 -27.25 -6.83
CA ARG A 542 10.96 -28.20 -6.30
C ARG A 542 10.85 -28.25 -4.78
N ARG A 543 11.11 -29.42 -4.21
CA ARG A 543 11.23 -29.60 -2.76
C ARG A 543 12.67 -29.26 -2.37
N PRO A 544 12.93 -28.20 -1.60
CA PRO A 544 14.28 -27.89 -1.16
C PRO A 544 14.67 -28.80 0.01
N ASP A 545 15.96 -29.14 0.10
CA ASP A 545 16.52 -29.84 1.25
C ASP A 545 16.50 -28.94 2.49
N HIS A 546 16.90 -27.67 2.29
CA HIS A 546 16.76 -26.60 3.26
C HIS A 546 15.78 -25.53 2.75
N ALA A 547 14.62 -25.44 3.39
CA ALA A 547 13.67 -24.34 3.17
C ALA A 547 14.20 -23.06 3.82
N MET A 548 13.91 -21.90 3.23
CA MET A 548 14.38 -20.62 3.78
C MET A 548 13.61 -20.21 5.05
N SER A 549 12.34 -20.60 5.14
CA SER A 549 11.38 -20.28 6.20
C SER A 549 10.41 -21.44 6.43
N GLU A 550 9.59 -21.34 7.48
CA GLU A 550 8.49 -22.29 7.69
C GLU A 550 7.44 -22.19 6.57
N THR A 551 7.07 -20.97 6.16
CA THR A 551 6.14 -20.74 5.05
C THR A 551 6.62 -21.42 3.77
N ASP A 552 7.91 -21.27 3.47
CA ASP A 552 8.56 -21.92 2.32
C ASP A 552 8.55 -23.44 2.43
N ARG A 553 8.83 -23.98 3.62
CA ARG A 553 8.79 -25.42 3.91
C ARG A 553 7.40 -25.98 3.64
N LEU A 554 6.36 -25.36 4.19
CA LEU A 554 4.97 -25.79 4.04
C LEU A 554 4.51 -25.67 2.58
N GLY A 555 4.89 -24.60 1.88
CA GLY A 555 4.58 -24.43 0.46
C GLY A 555 5.27 -25.45 -0.46
N ALA A 556 6.48 -25.87 -0.11
CA ALA A 556 7.26 -26.81 -0.92
C ALA A 556 7.03 -28.29 -0.55
N ARG A 557 6.62 -28.59 0.69
CA ARG A 557 6.45 -29.96 1.21
C ARG A 557 4.97 -30.23 1.55
N PRO A 558 4.20 -30.81 0.61
CA PRO A 558 2.78 -31.11 0.85
C PRO A 558 2.49 -32.04 2.03
N GLY A 559 3.44 -32.93 2.37
CA GLY A 559 3.31 -33.82 3.54
C GLY A 559 3.24 -33.02 4.84
N ASP A 560 4.25 -32.20 5.08
CA ASP A 560 4.30 -31.26 6.21
C ASP A 560 3.07 -30.36 6.27
N ALA A 561 2.64 -29.81 5.13
CA ALA A 561 1.44 -28.97 5.08
C ALA A 561 0.19 -29.74 5.49
N SER A 562 0.05 -31.02 5.10
CA SER A 562 -1.13 -31.83 5.42
C SER A 562 -1.28 -32.16 6.91
N GLU A 563 -0.20 -32.06 7.70
CA GLU A 563 -0.24 -32.24 9.15
C GLU A 563 -0.87 -31.02 9.86
N LEU A 564 -0.92 -29.86 9.20
CA LEU A 564 -1.59 -28.69 9.74
C LEU A 564 -3.10 -28.87 9.68
N ALA A 565 -3.76 -28.82 10.84
CA ALA A 565 -5.22 -28.95 10.94
C ALA A 565 -5.97 -27.99 10.00
N GLN A 566 -5.48 -26.76 9.84
CA GLN A 566 -6.07 -25.77 8.94
C GLN A 566 -5.94 -26.17 7.46
N ALA A 567 -4.78 -26.70 7.03
CA ALA A 567 -4.57 -27.14 5.66
C ALA A 567 -5.37 -28.41 5.35
N ALA A 568 -5.43 -29.36 6.30
CA ALA A 568 -6.29 -30.54 6.21
C ALA A 568 -7.76 -30.15 6.07
N SER A 569 -8.24 -29.18 6.87
CA SER A 569 -9.58 -28.63 6.78
C SER A 569 -9.84 -27.96 5.42
N ALA A 570 -8.92 -27.14 4.93
CA ALA A 570 -9.03 -26.48 3.62
C ALA A 570 -9.04 -27.49 2.45
N ALA A 571 -8.18 -28.51 2.48
CA ALA A 571 -8.14 -29.57 1.48
C ALA A 571 -9.44 -30.42 1.49
N THR A 572 -9.98 -30.69 2.69
CA THR A 572 -11.26 -31.37 2.86
C THR A 572 -12.40 -30.52 2.31
N CYS A 573 -12.43 -29.21 2.61
CA CYS A 573 -13.39 -28.25 2.06
C CYS A 573 -13.35 -28.25 0.53
N TRP A 574 -12.16 -28.13 -0.07
CA TRP A 574 -11.96 -28.14 -1.51
C TRP A 574 -12.46 -29.44 -2.17
N THR A 575 -12.21 -30.58 -1.53
CA THR A 575 -12.69 -31.89 -1.99
C THR A 575 -14.21 -31.98 -1.89
N ASN A 576 -14.78 -31.51 -0.78
CA ASN A 576 -16.22 -31.50 -0.53
C ASN A 576 -16.97 -30.61 -1.52
N TRP A 577 -16.41 -29.45 -1.90
CA TRP A 577 -16.97 -28.60 -2.95
C TRP A 577 -17.04 -29.29 -4.32
N ARG A 578 -16.20 -30.30 -4.57
CA ARG A 578 -16.21 -31.11 -5.80
C ARG A 578 -17.19 -32.28 -5.77
N SER A 579 -17.74 -32.61 -4.61
CA SER A 579 -18.80 -33.63 -4.48
C SER A 579 -20.16 -33.09 -4.93
N SER A 580 -21.03 -33.94 -5.48
CA SER A 580 -22.43 -33.63 -5.75
C SER A 580 -23.32 -33.71 -4.51
N HIS A 581 -22.90 -34.44 -3.47
CA HIS A 581 -23.64 -34.57 -2.23
C HIS A 581 -23.48 -33.32 -1.36
N VAL A 582 -24.48 -33.01 -0.54
CA VAL A 582 -24.36 -32.01 0.53
C VAL A 582 -23.36 -32.51 1.57
N THR A 583 -22.48 -31.63 2.02
CA THR A 583 -21.47 -31.87 3.04
C THR A 583 -21.54 -30.78 4.13
N PRO A 584 -20.84 -30.94 5.26
CA PRO A 584 -20.73 -29.87 6.26
C PRO A 584 -20.20 -28.53 5.73
N HIS A 585 -19.45 -28.53 4.62
CA HIS A 585 -18.91 -27.31 4.01
C HIS A 585 -19.88 -26.61 3.06
N ASP A 586 -21.09 -27.13 2.91
CA ASP A 586 -22.16 -26.56 2.08
C ASP A 586 -23.29 -25.94 2.94
N GLY A 587 -23.05 -25.75 4.24
CA GLY A 587 -24.01 -25.13 5.17
C GLY A 587 -24.79 -26.10 6.05
N GLN A 588 -24.36 -27.37 6.13
CA GLN A 588 -24.93 -28.32 7.07
C GLN A 588 -24.30 -28.17 8.46
N VAL A 589 -25.12 -27.81 9.44
CA VAL A 589 -24.72 -27.70 10.86
C VAL A 589 -25.56 -28.64 11.72
N ARG A 590 -25.23 -28.74 13.01
CA ARG A 590 -26.04 -29.54 13.95
C ARG A 590 -27.47 -28.95 14.05
N PRO A 591 -28.49 -29.80 14.27
CA PRO A 591 -29.84 -29.34 14.60
C PRO A 591 -29.86 -28.44 15.86
N ASP A 592 -30.86 -27.57 15.94
CA ASP A 592 -31.13 -26.65 17.04
C ASP A 592 -29.93 -25.78 17.43
N HIS A 593 -29.16 -25.34 16.43
CA HIS A 593 -28.00 -24.51 16.67
C HIS A 593 -28.42 -23.14 17.29
N PRO A 594 -27.91 -22.75 18.48
CA PRO A 594 -28.37 -21.54 19.17
C PRO A 594 -28.27 -20.25 18.35
N ALA A 595 -27.21 -20.11 17.54
CA ALA A 595 -27.05 -18.93 16.68
C ALA A 595 -28.12 -18.86 15.56
N LEU A 596 -28.57 -20.00 15.01
CA LEU A 596 -29.64 -20.02 14.01
C LEU A 596 -30.99 -19.73 14.66
N ALA A 597 -31.25 -20.31 15.83
CA ALA A 597 -32.45 -20.00 16.62
C ALA A 597 -32.54 -18.49 16.94
N ALA A 598 -31.45 -17.89 17.44
CA ALA A 598 -31.39 -16.46 17.71
C ALA A 598 -31.59 -15.61 16.44
N ALA A 599 -31.02 -16.03 15.30
CA ALA A 599 -31.20 -15.34 14.02
C ALA A 599 -32.65 -15.40 13.52
N LEU A 600 -33.37 -16.50 13.76
CA LEU A 600 -34.78 -16.69 13.40
C LEU A 600 -35.73 -15.92 14.33
N ASP A 601 -35.45 -15.89 15.63
CA ASP A 601 -36.30 -15.24 16.65
C ASP A 601 -36.23 -13.71 16.64
N ARG A 602 -35.22 -13.15 15.97
CA ARG A 602 -35.12 -11.71 15.70
C ARG A 602 -36.34 -11.25 14.89
N VAL A 603 -36.71 -9.99 15.08
CA VAL A 603 -37.62 -9.29 14.16
C VAL A 603 -37.00 -9.26 12.75
N GLN A 604 -37.77 -9.70 11.76
CA GLN A 604 -37.35 -9.87 10.38
C GLN A 604 -37.89 -8.74 9.49
N SER A 605 -37.16 -8.41 8.43
CA SER A 605 -37.66 -7.53 7.36
C SER A 605 -38.01 -8.37 6.14
N ALA A 606 -38.74 -7.78 5.19
CA ALA A 606 -39.01 -8.44 3.91
C ALA A 606 -37.72 -8.90 3.21
N SER A 607 -36.66 -8.08 3.27
CA SER A 607 -35.34 -8.42 2.71
C SER A 607 -34.66 -9.57 3.45
N SER A 608 -34.79 -9.66 4.79
CA SER A 608 -34.20 -10.77 5.54
C SER A 608 -34.96 -12.08 5.29
N LEU A 609 -36.29 -12.04 5.16
CA LEU A 609 -37.10 -13.20 4.81
C LEU A 609 -36.86 -13.65 3.37
N LYS A 610 -36.71 -12.72 2.43
CA LYS A 610 -36.28 -13.03 1.05
C LYS A 610 -34.95 -13.76 1.07
N LEU A 611 -33.98 -13.26 1.84
CA LEU A 611 -32.68 -13.91 1.99
C LEU A 611 -32.83 -15.32 2.59
N LEU A 612 -33.66 -15.49 3.62
CA LEU A 612 -33.94 -16.81 4.20
C LEU A 612 -34.51 -17.80 3.18
N LEU A 613 -35.45 -17.37 2.34
CA LEU A 613 -36.13 -18.24 1.37
C LEU A 613 -35.28 -18.55 0.14
N ARG A 614 -34.48 -17.59 -0.34
CA ARG A 614 -33.73 -17.71 -1.60
C ARG A 614 -32.25 -17.99 -1.44
N ASN A 615 -31.69 -17.74 -0.26
CA ASN A 615 -30.30 -18.05 0.09
C ASN A 615 -30.16 -18.33 1.61
N PRO A 616 -30.68 -19.48 2.11
CA PRO A 616 -30.61 -19.84 3.54
C PRO A 616 -29.18 -19.83 4.10
N LEU A 617 -28.20 -20.19 3.27
CA LEU A 617 -26.77 -20.10 3.58
C LEU A 617 -26.36 -18.64 3.86
N GLY A 618 -26.66 -17.73 2.93
CA GLY A 618 -26.40 -16.30 3.07
C GLY A 618 -27.13 -15.67 4.26
N PHE A 619 -28.36 -16.10 4.55
CA PHE A 619 -29.10 -15.68 5.76
C PHE A 619 -28.34 -16.05 7.03
N SER A 620 -27.87 -17.29 7.11
CA SER A 620 -27.10 -17.80 8.26
C SER A 620 -25.79 -17.05 8.42
N TRP A 621 -25.08 -16.79 7.33
CA TRP A 621 -23.86 -16.01 7.36
C TRP A 621 -24.10 -14.57 7.82
N LYS A 622 -25.12 -13.90 7.29
CA LYS A 622 -25.40 -12.49 7.61
C LYS A 622 -25.92 -12.31 9.04
N TYR A 623 -26.82 -13.17 9.49
CA TYR A 623 -27.58 -12.95 10.72
C TYR A 623 -27.20 -13.88 11.88
N ALA A 624 -26.63 -15.05 11.62
CA ALA A 624 -26.11 -15.91 12.68
C ALA A 624 -24.60 -15.72 12.90
N LEU A 625 -23.81 -15.51 11.83
CA LEU A 625 -22.35 -15.26 11.94
C LEU A 625 -21.97 -13.78 11.94
N GLY A 626 -22.88 -12.89 11.54
CA GLY A 626 -22.62 -11.45 11.48
C GLY A 626 -21.71 -11.02 10.31
N LEU A 627 -21.57 -11.86 9.28
CA LEU A 627 -20.79 -11.51 8.09
C LEU A 627 -21.48 -10.40 7.30
N ARG A 628 -20.69 -9.45 6.81
CA ARG A 628 -21.15 -8.34 5.97
C ARG A 628 -20.33 -8.31 4.69
N GLY A 629 -20.99 -7.95 3.59
CA GLY A 629 -20.28 -7.65 2.35
C GLY A 629 -19.28 -6.51 2.57
N PRO A 630 -18.19 -6.46 1.78
CA PRO A 630 -17.28 -5.33 1.84
C PRO A 630 -18.05 -4.05 1.51
N ALA A 631 -17.84 -2.98 2.29
CA ALA A 631 -18.35 -1.68 1.92
C ALA A 631 -17.70 -1.30 0.58
N THR A 632 -18.50 -1.02 -0.46
CA THR A 632 -18.04 -0.40 -1.70
C THR A 632 -17.50 0.98 -1.36
N ALA A 633 -16.20 1.08 -1.09
CA ALA A 633 -15.55 2.32 -0.70
C ALA A 633 -14.95 3.07 -1.90
N ASP A 634 -15.05 4.40 -1.76
CA ASP A 634 -14.43 5.49 -2.50
C ASP A 634 -14.87 5.68 -3.97
N GLU A 635 -15.83 6.60 -4.14
CA GLU A 635 -16.25 7.21 -5.41
C GLU A 635 -16.92 6.26 -6.41
N ALA A 636 -18.09 5.73 -6.04
CA ALA A 636 -18.99 5.16 -7.03
C ALA A 636 -19.35 6.24 -8.08
N LEU A 637 -18.83 6.10 -9.30
CA LEU A 637 -19.16 7.00 -10.41
C LEU A 637 -20.68 7.04 -10.67
N VAL A 638 -21.40 5.97 -10.33
CA VAL A 638 -22.86 5.85 -10.43
C VAL A 638 -23.36 5.11 -9.20
N LEU A 639 -24.54 5.48 -8.69
CA LEU A 639 -25.21 4.71 -7.65
C LEU A 639 -25.56 3.31 -8.17
N ASP A 640 -25.40 2.29 -7.33
CA ASP A 640 -25.92 0.97 -7.64
C ASP A 640 -27.46 0.96 -7.64
N ALA A 641 -28.06 -0.18 -8.02
CA ALA A 641 -29.51 -0.31 -8.11
C ALA A 641 -30.21 -0.14 -6.75
N ARG A 642 -29.54 -0.53 -5.65
CA ARG A 642 -30.08 -0.45 -4.30
C ARG A 642 -30.10 1.00 -3.82
N ALA A 643 -28.97 1.69 -3.88
CA ALA A 643 -28.83 3.10 -3.53
C ALA A 643 -29.74 3.98 -4.41
N SER A 644 -29.85 3.68 -5.71
CA SER A 644 -30.80 4.37 -6.59
C SER A 644 -32.26 4.20 -6.13
N GLY A 645 -32.63 3.01 -5.63
CA GLY A 645 -33.93 2.76 -5.03
C GLY A 645 -34.12 3.57 -3.75
N GLU A 646 -33.19 3.48 -2.80
CA GLU A 646 -33.22 4.22 -1.53
C GLU A 646 -33.36 5.74 -1.75
N LEU A 647 -32.66 6.30 -2.74
CA LEU A 647 -32.78 7.70 -3.11
C LEU A 647 -34.20 8.07 -3.56
N LEU A 648 -34.83 7.22 -4.39
CA LEU A 648 -36.22 7.41 -4.84
C LEU A 648 -37.19 7.37 -3.66
N HIS A 649 -37.04 6.42 -2.74
CA HIS A 649 -37.89 6.32 -1.55
C HIS A 649 -37.76 7.56 -0.68
N HIS A 650 -36.54 8.03 -0.39
CA HIS A 650 -36.33 9.24 0.41
C HIS A 650 -36.95 10.50 -0.22
N LEU A 651 -36.87 10.63 -1.55
CA LEU A 651 -37.50 11.73 -2.30
C LEU A 651 -39.03 11.69 -2.18
N LEU A 652 -39.64 10.53 -2.42
CA LEU A 652 -41.10 10.36 -2.35
C LEU A 652 -41.63 10.56 -0.94
N ASP A 653 -40.93 10.04 0.05
CA ASP A 653 -41.24 10.17 1.46
C ASP A 653 -41.31 11.65 1.90
N ASN A 654 -40.25 12.41 1.64
CA ASN A 654 -40.21 13.83 1.98
C ASN A 654 -41.28 14.63 1.21
N ALA A 655 -41.47 14.36 -0.08
CA ALA A 655 -42.46 15.06 -0.91
C ALA A 655 -43.92 14.80 -0.45
N VAL A 656 -44.30 13.54 -0.20
CA VAL A 656 -45.67 13.19 0.23
C VAL A 656 -45.98 13.80 1.58
N ARG A 657 -45.05 13.78 2.54
CA ARG A 657 -45.25 14.44 3.84
C ARG A 657 -45.51 15.94 3.70
N ARG A 658 -44.76 16.62 2.84
CA ARG A 658 -44.93 18.06 2.58
C ARG A 658 -46.30 18.36 1.97
N LEU A 659 -46.77 17.52 1.04
CA LEU A 659 -48.09 17.68 0.42
C LEU A 659 -49.23 17.45 1.44
N GLU A 660 -49.11 16.41 2.26
CA GLU A 660 -50.10 16.08 3.30
C GLU A 660 -50.16 17.12 4.43
N ALA A 661 -49.02 17.71 4.80
CA ALA A 661 -48.99 18.82 5.77
C ALA A 661 -49.60 20.12 5.23
N GLY A 662 -49.68 20.28 3.91
CA GLY A 662 -50.23 21.45 3.22
C GLY A 662 -51.71 21.25 2.85
N GLN A 663 -51.97 20.93 1.59
CA GLN A 663 -53.31 20.83 1.01
C GLN A 663 -53.86 19.39 0.93
N GLY A 664 -53.07 18.40 1.36
CA GLY A 664 -53.36 16.97 1.16
C GLY A 664 -52.84 16.48 -0.20
N LEU A 665 -52.39 15.21 -0.28
CA LEU A 665 -51.89 14.64 -1.54
C LEU A 665 -52.99 14.58 -2.62
N VAL A 666 -54.24 14.34 -2.21
CA VAL A 666 -55.39 14.23 -3.13
C VAL A 666 -55.67 15.55 -3.85
N SER A 667 -55.66 16.65 -3.10
CA SER A 667 -55.97 17.99 -3.61
C SER A 667 -54.77 18.68 -4.28
N ALA A 668 -53.60 18.03 -4.27
CA ALA A 668 -52.38 18.61 -4.83
C ALA A 668 -52.43 18.69 -6.36
N ASP A 669 -52.30 19.91 -6.88
CA ASP A 669 -52.10 20.16 -8.30
C ASP A 669 -50.66 19.86 -8.74
N GLU A 670 -50.42 19.90 -10.05
CA GLU A 670 -49.10 19.63 -10.65
C GLU A 670 -48.02 20.57 -10.08
N GLN A 671 -48.36 21.85 -9.93
CA GLN A 671 -47.43 22.86 -9.43
C GLN A 671 -47.00 22.58 -7.98
N ALA A 672 -47.93 22.18 -7.12
CA ALA A 672 -47.61 21.82 -5.74
C ALA A 672 -46.76 20.55 -5.65
N CYS A 673 -47.03 19.53 -6.47
CA CYS A 673 -46.19 18.33 -6.55
C CYS A 673 -44.75 18.67 -6.96
N VAL A 674 -44.58 19.54 -7.97
CA VAL A 674 -43.28 20.04 -8.42
C VAL A 674 -42.55 20.79 -7.30
N SER A 675 -43.20 21.74 -6.64
CA SER A 675 -42.59 22.51 -5.55
C SER A 675 -42.23 21.65 -4.33
N ALA A 676 -43.06 20.66 -3.98
CA ALA A 676 -42.77 19.73 -2.89
C ALA A 676 -41.56 18.83 -3.22
N LEU A 677 -41.44 18.36 -4.46
CA LEU A 677 -40.30 17.56 -4.91
C LEU A 677 -39.00 18.35 -5.00
N ASP A 678 -39.04 19.62 -5.41
CA ASP A 678 -37.85 20.49 -5.42
C ASP A 678 -37.28 20.66 -4.01
N ALA A 679 -38.14 20.93 -3.03
CA ALA A 679 -37.74 21.01 -1.63
C ALA A 679 -37.21 19.67 -1.10
N ALA A 680 -37.91 18.56 -1.39
CA ALA A 680 -37.48 17.22 -1.01
C ALA A 680 -36.12 16.85 -1.61
N CYS A 681 -35.87 17.20 -2.86
CA CYS A 681 -34.60 16.94 -3.54
C CYS A 681 -33.44 17.69 -2.87
N ALA A 682 -33.65 18.94 -2.45
CA ALA A 682 -32.63 19.71 -1.73
C ALA A 682 -32.29 19.08 -0.37
N ASP A 683 -33.30 18.70 0.42
CA ASP A 683 -33.09 18.07 1.73
C ASP A 683 -32.39 16.72 1.63
N VAL A 684 -32.85 15.86 0.71
CA VAL A 684 -32.31 14.51 0.53
C VAL A 684 -30.89 14.58 -0.01
N ALA A 685 -30.58 15.51 -0.92
CA ALA A 685 -29.22 15.75 -1.39
C ALA A 685 -28.30 16.12 -0.22
N ALA A 686 -28.68 17.08 0.61
CA ALA A 686 -27.90 17.49 1.78
C ALA A 686 -27.66 16.34 2.76
N MET A 687 -28.69 15.50 2.99
CA MET A 687 -28.59 14.32 3.85
C MET A 687 -27.62 13.27 3.29
N TRP A 688 -27.73 12.93 2.00
CA TRP A 688 -26.87 11.95 1.33
C TRP A 688 -25.40 12.41 1.31
N GLU A 689 -25.16 13.67 0.95
CA GLU A 689 -23.84 14.28 0.91
C GLU A 689 -23.16 14.40 2.29
N ALA A 690 -23.93 14.28 3.37
CA ALA A 690 -23.43 14.24 4.74
C ALA A 690 -23.26 12.80 5.26
N GLY A 691 -24.04 11.84 4.78
CA GLY A 691 -24.12 10.49 5.34
C GLY A 691 -23.28 9.43 4.63
N GLN A 692 -23.04 9.57 3.32
CA GLN A 692 -22.45 8.50 2.51
C GLN A 692 -21.70 9.01 1.27
N ALA A 693 -21.04 8.09 0.55
CA ALA A 693 -20.42 8.39 -0.73
C ALA A 693 -21.47 8.72 -1.80
N VAL A 694 -21.36 9.91 -2.39
CA VAL A 694 -22.15 10.29 -3.57
C VAL A 694 -21.25 10.35 -4.81
N PRO A 695 -21.81 10.20 -6.03
CA PRO A 695 -21.07 10.40 -7.27
C PRO A 695 -20.42 11.80 -7.36
N PRO A 696 -19.45 12.01 -8.28
CA PRO A 696 -18.89 13.33 -8.54
C PRO A 696 -19.98 14.35 -8.87
N GLY A 697 -19.80 15.62 -8.47
CA GLY A 697 -20.87 16.62 -8.43
C GLY A 697 -21.76 16.72 -9.68
N ILE A 698 -21.18 16.66 -10.89
CA ILE A 698 -21.96 16.70 -12.14
C ILE A 698 -22.83 15.44 -12.30
N VAL A 699 -22.28 14.26 -12.01
CA VAL A 699 -23.01 12.99 -12.08
C VAL A 699 -24.07 12.92 -10.99
N TRP A 700 -23.77 13.45 -9.81
CA TRP A 700 -24.71 13.52 -8.70
C TRP A 700 -25.91 14.41 -9.02
N GLN A 701 -25.68 15.61 -9.54
CA GLN A 701 -26.76 16.50 -10.00
C GLN A 701 -27.65 15.83 -11.05
N ARG A 702 -27.06 15.11 -12.01
CA ARG A 702 -27.82 14.36 -13.01
C ARG A 702 -28.64 13.22 -12.36
N THR A 703 -28.04 12.48 -11.43
CA THR A 703 -28.69 11.39 -10.70
C THR A 703 -29.91 11.88 -9.91
N LEU A 704 -29.77 13.01 -9.22
CA LEU A 704 -30.87 13.67 -8.52
C LEU A 704 -31.98 14.12 -9.48
N ALA A 705 -31.62 14.75 -10.61
CA ALA A 705 -32.59 15.20 -11.61
C ALA A 705 -33.37 14.03 -12.22
N ASP A 706 -32.68 12.94 -12.60
CA ASP A 706 -33.30 11.74 -13.15
C ASP A 706 -34.22 11.07 -12.10
N THR A 707 -33.77 10.97 -10.84
CA THR A 707 -34.59 10.37 -9.77
C THR A 707 -35.80 11.23 -9.42
N ARG A 708 -35.65 12.56 -9.43
CA ARG A 708 -36.75 13.52 -9.28
C ARG A 708 -37.82 13.33 -10.36
N GLN A 709 -37.41 13.11 -11.62
CA GLN A 709 -38.36 12.86 -12.72
C GLN A 709 -39.13 11.55 -12.50
N VAL A 710 -38.47 10.50 -12.00
CA VAL A 710 -39.12 9.23 -11.64
C VAL A 710 -40.11 9.42 -10.48
N ALA A 711 -39.74 10.20 -9.47
CA ALA A 711 -40.60 10.51 -8.33
C ALA A 711 -41.83 11.33 -8.76
N LEU A 712 -41.66 12.30 -9.67
CA LEU A 712 -42.78 13.07 -10.23
C LEU A 712 -43.77 12.17 -10.96
N ALA A 713 -43.29 11.28 -11.83
CA ALA A 713 -44.15 10.31 -12.52
C ALA A 713 -44.94 9.41 -11.54
N ALA A 714 -44.38 9.12 -10.35
CA ALA A 714 -45.06 8.34 -9.32
C ALA A 714 -46.19 9.12 -8.62
N LEU A 715 -46.06 10.45 -8.48
CA LEU A 715 -47.08 11.33 -7.89
C LEU A 715 -48.18 11.70 -8.91
N GLU A 716 -47.83 11.84 -10.18
CA GLU A 716 -48.77 12.09 -11.29
C GLU A 716 -49.61 10.85 -11.61
N GLY A 717 -48.97 9.67 -11.65
CA GLY A 717 -49.64 8.38 -11.91
C GLY A 717 -50.43 7.81 -10.72
N ARG A 718 -50.94 8.66 -9.83
CA ARG A 718 -51.66 8.24 -8.62
C ARG A 718 -53.01 7.57 -8.98
N PRO A 719 -53.41 6.50 -8.26
CA PRO A 719 -54.70 5.85 -8.45
C PRO A 719 -55.86 6.75 -7.99
N GLU A 720 -57.11 6.39 -8.35
CA GLU A 720 -58.29 7.13 -7.91
C GLU A 720 -58.34 7.26 -6.37
N PRO A 721 -58.62 8.47 -5.83
CA PRO A 721 -58.60 8.70 -4.39
C PRO A 721 -59.62 7.85 -3.63
N LEU A 722 -59.25 7.38 -2.44
CA LEU A 722 -60.21 6.79 -1.50
C LEU A 722 -61.14 7.89 -0.91
N PRO A 723 -62.35 7.54 -0.47
CA PRO A 723 -63.22 8.48 0.25
C PRO A 723 -62.50 9.11 1.45
N GLY A 724 -62.41 10.44 1.47
CA GLY A 724 -61.72 11.20 2.53
C GLY A 724 -60.27 10.78 2.77
N GLN A 725 -59.55 10.36 1.72
CA GLN A 725 -58.22 9.76 1.82
C GLN A 725 -57.22 10.60 2.62
N ARG A 726 -56.49 9.93 3.51
CA ARG A 726 -55.25 10.42 4.13
C ARG A 726 -54.09 9.52 3.74
N SER A 727 -52.97 10.13 3.35
CA SER A 727 -51.80 9.40 2.85
C SER A 727 -50.64 9.49 3.84
N PHE A 728 -49.90 8.39 4.02
CA PHE A 728 -48.73 8.28 4.87
C PHE A 728 -47.59 7.68 4.04
N ALA A 729 -46.45 8.36 3.97
CA ALA A 729 -45.27 7.82 3.31
C ALA A 729 -44.30 7.23 4.33
N GLU A 730 -43.62 6.15 3.95
CA GLU A 730 -42.70 5.38 4.79
C GLU A 730 -43.29 5.10 6.18
N ALA A 731 -44.52 4.57 6.22
CA ALA A 731 -45.24 4.33 7.48
C ALA A 731 -44.58 3.17 8.24
N PRO A 732 -44.03 3.39 9.45
CA PRO A 732 -43.30 2.37 10.21
C PRO A 732 -44.25 1.34 10.83
N PHE A 733 -43.81 0.09 10.94
CA PHE A 733 -44.49 -0.96 11.72
C PHE A 733 -43.51 -1.92 12.39
N GLY A 734 -43.96 -2.65 13.41
CA GLY A 734 -43.19 -3.73 14.03
C GLY A 734 -41.99 -3.27 14.87
N GLY A 735 -42.06 -2.08 15.47
CA GLY A 735 -40.99 -1.51 16.28
C GLY A 735 -40.00 -0.62 15.54
N GLN A 736 -40.28 -0.24 14.29
CA GLN A 736 -39.45 0.72 13.56
C GLN A 736 -39.64 2.14 14.07
N THR A 737 -38.56 2.92 14.11
CA THR A 737 -38.60 4.32 14.51
C THR A 737 -39.31 5.16 13.45
N ALA A 738 -40.17 6.07 13.88
CA ALA A 738 -40.78 7.06 13.00
C ALA A 738 -39.70 7.93 12.34
N LYS A 739 -39.83 8.17 11.03
CA LYS A 739 -38.92 9.04 10.26
C LYS A 739 -39.31 10.53 10.35
N SER A 740 -40.36 10.87 11.10
CA SER A 740 -40.82 12.24 11.37
C SER A 740 -41.70 12.30 12.61
N ASP A 741 -41.96 13.51 13.08
CA ASP A 741 -42.90 13.83 14.17
C ASP A 741 -44.38 13.86 13.71
N GLY A 742 -44.66 13.44 12.47
CA GLY A 742 -46.02 13.41 11.93
C GLY A 742 -46.90 12.38 12.62
N ALA A 743 -48.20 12.65 12.70
CA ALA A 743 -49.16 11.69 13.26
C ALA A 743 -49.14 10.39 12.43
N LEU A 744 -48.89 9.27 13.10
CA LEU A 744 -48.87 7.94 12.48
C LEU A 744 -50.28 7.32 12.45
N PRO A 745 -50.56 6.42 11.50
CA PRO A 745 -51.84 5.71 11.41
C PRO A 745 -52.06 4.73 12.58
N TRP A 746 -51.01 4.34 13.28
CA TRP A 746 -51.01 3.40 14.41
C TRP A 746 -49.77 3.63 15.30
N ALA A 747 -49.69 2.93 16.43
CA ALA A 747 -48.50 2.93 17.28
C ALA A 747 -47.38 2.08 16.65
N ALA A 748 -46.25 2.71 16.34
CA ALA A 748 -45.16 2.08 15.58
C ALA A 748 -44.47 0.91 16.29
N ASP A 749 -44.54 0.87 17.63
CA ASP A 749 -43.99 -0.18 18.50
C ASP A 749 -44.87 -1.44 18.58
N THR A 750 -46.06 -1.40 17.99
CA THR A 750 -46.95 -2.56 17.91
C THR A 750 -46.26 -3.70 17.15
N VAL A 751 -46.16 -4.85 17.81
CA VAL A 751 -45.55 -6.05 17.24
C VAL A 751 -46.46 -6.64 16.17
N VAL A 752 -45.89 -6.96 15.00
CA VAL A 752 -46.59 -7.66 13.92
C VAL A 752 -46.02 -9.07 13.81
N GLU A 753 -46.83 -10.08 14.14
CA GLU A 753 -46.47 -11.50 14.06
C GLU A 753 -47.13 -12.13 12.84
N VAL A 754 -46.35 -12.83 12.01
CA VAL A 754 -46.91 -13.62 10.90
C VAL A 754 -47.46 -14.92 11.48
N ALA A 755 -48.80 -15.03 11.48
CA ALA A 755 -49.53 -16.13 12.10
C ALA A 755 -48.95 -17.50 11.71
N ASP A 756 -48.85 -18.38 12.71
CA ASP A 756 -48.40 -19.78 12.57
C ASP A 756 -46.99 -19.97 11.97
N THR A 757 -46.13 -18.96 11.98
CA THR A 757 -44.71 -19.06 11.54
C THR A 757 -43.69 -18.79 12.65
N GLY A 758 -44.13 -18.08 13.71
CA GLY A 758 -43.28 -17.60 14.80
C GLY A 758 -42.34 -16.45 14.40
N PHE A 759 -42.50 -15.85 13.21
CA PHE A 759 -41.73 -14.68 12.81
C PHE A 759 -42.44 -13.40 13.20
N ARG A 760 -41.68 -12.48 13.82
CA ARG A 760 -42.05 -11.08 13.97
C ARG A 760 -41.48 -10.30 12.80
N ILE A 761 -42.26 -9.39 12.23
CA ILE A 761 -41.83 -8.58 11.09
C ILE A 761 -41.84 -7.09 11.40
N SER A 762 -40.95 -6.36 10.74
CA SER A 762 -40.91 -4.90 10.79
C SER A 762 -40.46 -4.30 9.48
N GLY A 763 -40.79 -3.03 9.26
CA GLY A 763 -40.44 -2.32 8.04
C GLY A 763 -41.14 -0.98 7.94
N TYR A 764 -41.07 -0.42 6.73
CA TYR A 764 -41.72 0.82 6.35
C TYR A 764 -42.60 0.52 5.13
N VAL A 765 -43.87 0.90 5.18
CA VAL A 765 -44.75 0.85 4.01
C VAL A 765 -44.50 2.11 3.18
N ASP A 766 -44.03 1.97 1.94
CA ASP A 766 -43.59 3.11 1.15
C ASP A 766 -44.67 4.19 0.99
N ARG A 767 -45.91 3.79 0.67
CA ARG A 767 -47.09 4.65 0.80
C ARG A 767 -48.33 3.87 1.24
N LEU A 768 -49.02 4.40 2.25
CA LEU A 768 -50.30 3.93 2.76
C LEU A 768 -51.35 5.01 2.59
N ASP A 769 -52.44 4.70 1.89
CA ASP A 769 -53.61 5.56 1.74
C ASP A 769 -54.76 4.97 2.57
N LEU A 770 -55.39 5.74 3.45
CA LEU A 770 -56.51 5.31 4.31
C LEU A 770 -57.77 6.11 4.01
N SER A 771 -58.92 5.43 3.90
CA SER A 771 -60.24 6.08 3.83
C SER A 771 -60.61 6.74 5.16
N ASP A 772 -61.31 7.88 5.15
CA ASP A 772 -61.80 8.56 6.36
C ASP A 772 -62.72 7.68 7.24
N CYS A 773 -63.49 6.81 6.60
CA CYS A 773 -64.42 5.90 7.24
C CYS A 773 -63.75 4.66 7.86
N GLY A 774 -62.43 4.50 7.69
CA GLY A 774 -61.65 3.42 8.28
C GLY A 774 -62.00 2.02 7.77
N THR A 775 -62.53 1.91 6.54
CA THR A 775 -62.96 0.61 5.96
C THR A 775 -62.06 0.11 4.83
N LYS A 776 -61.30 1.02 4.19
CA LYS A 776 -60.37 0.68 3.10
C LYS A 776 -58.98 1.26 3.34
N ALA A 777 -57.97 0.46 3.04
CA ALA A 777 -56.57 0.84 3.02
C ALA A 777 -55.92 0.43 1.69
N ARG A 778 -55.05 1.28 1.15
CA ARG A 778 -54.27 0.98 -0.05
C ARG A 778 -52.78 1.10 0.23
N VAL A 779 -52.05 0.04 -0.08
CA VAL A 779 -50.60 -0.10 0.07
C VAL A 779 -49.95 -0.01 -1.30
N THR A 780 -49.00 0.91 -1.43
CA THR A 780 -48.19 1.08 -2.64
C THR A 780 -46.72 0.81 -2.32
N ASP A 781 -46.09 -0.05 -3.11
CA ASP A 781 -44.65 -0.34 -3.08
C ASP A 781 -44.01 0.15 -4.40
N TYR A 782 -43.09 1.10 -4.30
CA TYR A 782 -42.49 1.77 -5.45
C TYR A 782 -41.25 1.04 -5.95
N LYS A 783 -41.22 0.70 -7.24
CA LYS A 783 -40.07 0.05 -7.89
C LYS A 783 -39.39 0.98 -8.89
N GLY A 784 -38.16 1.40 -8.57
CA GLY A 784 -37.32 2.20 -9.47
C GLY A 784 -36.69 1.42 -10.64
N GLY A 785 -36.78 0.08 -10.61
CA GLY A 785 -36.22 -0.82 -11.61
C GLY A 785 -37.09 -1.01 -12.86
N LYS A 786 -36.65 -1.92 -13.74
CA LYS A 786 -37.41 -2.28 -14.95
C LYS A 786 -38.65 -3.09 -14.57
N CYS A 787 -39.80 -2.73 -15.16
CA CYS A 787 -41.04 -3.49 -15.00
C CYS A 787 -40.90 -4.89 -15.64
N PRO A 788 -41.17 -5.98 -14.90
CA PRO A 788 -41.27 -7.32 -15.46
C PRO A 788 -42.37 -7.40 -16.54
N LYS A 789 -42.19 -8.28 -17.53
CA LYS A 789 -43.19 -8.49 -18.59
C LYS A 789 -44.47 -9.11 -18.03
N ASP A 790 -44.31 -10.13 -17.20
CA ASP A 790 -45.40 -10.90 -16.61
C ASP A 790 -45.80 -10.35 -15.23
N ALA A 791 -47.01 -10.68 -14.79
CA ALA A 791 -47.48 -10.32 -13.46
C ALA A 791 -46.73 -11.17 -12.42
N VAL A 792 -46.20 -10.54 -11.37
CA VAL A 792 -45.44 -11.20 -10.30
C VAL A 792 -46.31 -11.26 -9.04
N THR A 793 -46.51 -12.45 -8.47
CA THR A 793 -47.11 -12.59 -7.13
C THR A 793 -46.01 -12.69 -6.08
N LEU A 794 -45.32 -13.84 -5.97
CA LEU A 794 -44.17 -14.04 -5.07
C LEU A 794 -42.82 -14.03 -5.80
N GLY A 795 -42.81 -14.20 -7.13
CA GLY A 795 -41.61 -14.11 -7.97
C GLY A 795 -40.50 -15.08 -7.54
N GLY A 796 -40.84 -16.32 -7.23
CA GLY A 796 -39.92 -17.31 -6.68
C GLY A 796 -39.48 -17.01 -5.23
N GLY A 797 -40.26 -16.22 -4.49
CA GLY A 797 -39.90 -15.68 -3.18
C GLY A 797 -39.03 -14.42 -3.23
N SER A 798 -38.90 -13.77 -4.40
CA SER A 798 -38.12 -12.54 -4.57
C SER A 798 -38.91 -11.26 -4.30
N GLU A 799 -40.24 -11.34 -4.33
CA GLU A 799 -41.19 -10.27 -4.02
C GLU A 799 -42.04 -10.70 -2.82
N LEU A 800 -41.72 -10.17 -1.64
CA LEU A 800 -42.46 -10.43 -0.40
C LEU A 800 -43.04 -9.14 0.19
N GLN A 801 -42.56 -7.99 -0.25
CA GLN A 801 -42.77 -6.70 0.41
C GLN A 801 -44.26 -6.34 0.40
N ARG A 802 -44.88 -6.36 -0.77
CA ARG A 802 -46.29 -5.97 -0.93
C ARG A 802 -47.23 -6.87 -0.14
N CYS A 803 -46.98 -8.18 -0.11
CA CYS A 803 -47.77 -9.14 0.67
C CYS A 803 -47.62 -8.91 2.19
N LEU A 804 -46.39 -8.70 2.66
CA LEU A 804 -46.11 -8.42 4.08
C LEU A 804 -46.65 -7.06 4.53
N TYR A 805 -46.62 -6.04 3.67
CA TYR A 805 -47.22 -4.74 3.96
C TYR A 805 -48.74 -4.84 4.09
N ALA A 806 -49.40 -5.54 3.15
CA ALA A 806 -50.84 -5.77 3.22
C ALA A 806 -51.25 -6.48 4.52
N TYR A 807 -50.44 -7.48 4.93
CA TYR A 807 -50.64 -8.17 6.21
C TYR A 807 -50.45 -7.26 7.41
N ALA A 808 -49.36 -6.46 7.44
CA ALA A 808 -49.08 -5.55 8.55
C ALA A 808 -50.21 -4.55 8.73
N VAL A 809 -50.73 -3.96 7.65
CA VAL A 809 -51.87 -3.05 7.68
C VAL A 809 -53.10 -3.71 8.29
N ARG A 810 -53.45 -4.92 7.86
CA ARG A 810 -54.61 -5.64 8.42
C ARG A 810 -54.40 -6.02 9.88
N SER A 811 -53.21 -6.50 10.24
CA SER A 811 -52.88 -6.86 11.62
C SER A 811 -52.94 -5.67 12.58
N LEU A 812 -52.69 -4.46 12.10
CA LEU A 812 -52.65 -3.23 12.91
C LEU A 812 -53.99 -2.49 12.94
N LEU A 813 -54.77 -2.56 11.86
CA LEU A 813 -56.05 -1.83 11.72
C LEU A 813 -57.30 -2.72 11.88
N GLY A 814 -57.15 -4.03 11.91
CA GLY A 814 -58.24 -5.00 12.11
C GLY A 814 -58.55 -5.84 10.87
N ASP A 815 -59.12 -7.03 11.09
CA ASP A 815 -59.39 -8.02 10.03
C ASP A 815 -60.52 -7.61 9.06
N ASP A 816 -61.40 -6.70 9.49
CA ASP A 816 -62.51 -6.19 8.66
C ASP A 816 -62.06 -5.11 7.65
N MET A 817 -60.78 -4.71 7.68
CA MET A 817 -60.20 -3.73 6.75
C MET A 817 -59.98 -4.34 5.36
N GLU A 818 -60.55 -3.72 4.32
CA GLU A 818 -60.26 -4.08 2.94
C GLU A 818 -58.90 -3.48 2.53
N VAL A 819 -57.93 -4.33 2.17
CA VAL A 819 -56.57 -3.90 1.83
C VAL A 819 -56.25 -4.14 0.35
N GLU A 820 -56.07 -3.06 -0.41
CA GLU A 820 -55.56 -3.09 -1.78
C GLU A 820 -54.03 -2.96 -1.76
N ALA A 821 -53.28 -3.88 -2.38
CA ALA A 821 -51.82 -3.80 -2.41
C ALA A 821 -51.30 -3.81 -3.85
N ALA A 822 -50.39 -2.89 -4.21
CA ALA A 822 -49.91 -2.77 -5.58
C ALA A 822 -48.41 -2.45 -5.68
N LEU A 823 -47.77 -2.98 -6.73
CA LEU A 823 -46.44 -2.55 -7.17
C LEU A 823 -46.61 -1.45 -8.20
N VAL A 824 -45.93 -0.32 -8.00
CA VAL A 824 -45.92 0.79 -8.95
C VAL A 824 -44.53 0.90 -9.56
N TYR A 825 -44.45 0.91 -10.90
CA TYR A 825 -43.23 1.11 -11.67
C TYR A 825 -43.30 2.48 -12.37
N PRO A 826 -42.86 3.57 -11.70
CA PRO A 826 -43.11 4.93 -12.20
C PRO A 826 -42.50 5.19 -13.57
N ARG A 827 -41.31 4.63 -13.83
CA ARG A 827 -40.63 4.74 -15.14
C ARG A 827 -41.42 4.14 -16.30
N ALA A 828 -42.25 3.13 -16.03
CA ALA A 828 -43.06 2.47 -17.04
C ALA A 828 -44.51 2.98 -17.06
N GLY A 829 -44.93 3.76 -16.05
CA GLY A 829 -46.33 4.14 -15.86
C GLY A 829 -47.25 2.93 -15.61
N VAL A 830 -46.72 1.86 -15.02
CA VAL A 830 -47.45 0.59 -14.84
C VAL A 830 -47.68 0.32 -13.35
N THR A 831 -48.92 0.00 -13.00
CA THR A 831 -49.33 -0.47 -11.67
C THR A 831 -49.77 -1.93 -11.76
N ARG A 832 -49.27 -2.77 -10.85
CA ARG A 832 -49.59 -4.20 -10.75
C ARG A 832 -50.25 -4.50 -9.40
N PRO A 833 -51.59 -4.59 -9.33
CA PRO A 833 -52.29 -4.95 -8.09
C PRO A 833 -52.08 -6.42 -7.74
N LEU A 834 -52.13 -6.74 -6.44
CA LEU A 834 -52.17 -8.09 -5.90
C LEU A 834 -53.64 -8.53 -5.81
N GLN A 835 -54.03 -9.52 -6.61
CA GLN A 835 -55.45 -9.91 -6.74
C GLN A 835 -56.01 -10.63 -5.50
N ASP A 836 -55.21 -11.49 -4.85
CA ASP A 836 -55.59 -12.19 -3.61
C ASP A 836 -54.47 -12.09 -2.57
N ALA A 837 -54.49 -11.02 -1.77
CA ALA A 837 -53.50 -10.81 -0.73
C ALA A 837 -53.55 -11.89 0.37
N ASN A 838 -54.73 -12.45 0.63
CA ASN A 838 -54.96 -13.37 1.75
C ASN A 838 -54.46 -14.78 1.43
N GLY A 839 -54.83 -15.30 0.27
CA GLY A 839 -54.33 -16.59 -0.22
C GLY A 839 -52.82 -16.54 -0.47
N THR A 840 -52.31 -15.43 -1.01
CA THR A 840 -50.86 -15.25 -1.22
C THR A 840 -50.11 -15.27 0.11
N LEU A 841 -50.62 -14.61 1.14
CA LEU A 841 -50.00 -14.61 2.47
C LEU A 841 -50.05 -16.00 3.12
N ALA A 842 -51.18 -16.70 3.05
CA ALA A 842 -51.30 -18.05 3.60
C ALA A 842 -50.26 -19.00 2.95
N THR A 843 -50.06 -18.86 1.64
CA THR A 843 -49.03 -19.57 0.87
C THR A 843 -47.63 -19.21 1.36
N LEU A 844 -47.32 -17.91 1.49
CA LEU A 844 -46.05 -17.42 2.02
C LEU A 844 -45.77 -17.93 3.45
N ALA A 845 -46.77 -17.93 4.34
CA ALA A 845 -46.65 -18.44 5.69
C ALA A 845 -46.28 -19.94 5.71
N GLY A 846 -46.85 -20.73 4.78
CA GLY A 846 -46.45 -22.11 4.55
C GLY A 846 -44.96 -22.26 4.23
N HIS A 847 -44.46 -21.46 3.28
CA HIS A 847 -43.04 -21.45 2.90
C HIS A 847 -42.12 -20.99 4.03
N LEU A 848 -42.51 -19.95 4.78
CA LEU A 848 -41.75 -19.45 5.93
C LEU A 848 -41.64 -20.52 7.02
N ARG A 849 -42.72 -21.27 7.29
CA ARG A 849 -42.70 -22.38 8.26
C ARG A 849 -41.75 -23.49 7.83
N ALA A 850 -41.79 -23.87 6.54
CA ALA A 850 -40.89 -24.87 5.99
C ALA A 850 -39.41 -24.42 6.04
N ALA A 851 -39.14 -23.15 5.76
CA ALA A 851 -37.80 -22.57 5.83
C ALA A 851 -37.28 -22.53 7.28
N ARG A 852 -38.11 -22.12 8.25
CA ARG A 852 -37.77 -22.15 9.68
C ARG A 852 -37.42 -23.56 10.14
N ALA A 853 -38.25 -24.55 9.79
CA ALA A 853 -38.02 -25.94 10.16
C ALA A 853 -36.70 -26.49 9.56
N ASN A 854 -36.40 -26.19 8.29
CA ASN A 854 -35.15 -26.60 7.65
C ASN A 854 -33.93 -25.99 8.34
N LEU A 855 -33.98 -24.69 8.65
CA LEU A 855 -32.85 -24.02 9.28
C LEU A 855 -32.64 -24.53 10.73
N MET A 856 -33.71 -24.77 11.48
CA MET A 856 -33.65 -25.42 12.80
C MET A 856 -33.12 -26.86 12.73
N ALA A 857 -33.42 -27.60 11.66
CA ALA A 857 -32.81 -28.91 11.41
C ALA A 857 -31.33 -28.84 11.00
N GLY A 858 -30.73 -27.66 10.96
CA GLY A 858 -29.33 -27.44 10.62
C GLY A 858 -29.03 -27.40 9.12
N ARG A 859 -30.03 -27.14 8.27
CA ARG A 859 -29.90 -27.12 6.80
C ARG A 859 -29.82 -25.68 6.27
N ALA A 860 -28.69 -25.01 6.48
CA ALA A 860 -28.41 -23.69 5.90
C ALA A 860 -27.82 -23.80 4.50
N LEU A 861 -28.54 -24.43 3.58
CA LEU A 861 -28.04 -24.83 2.26
C LEU A 861 -28.14 -23.70 1.21
N PRO A 862 -27.37 -23.79 0.10
CA PRO A 862 -27.51 -22.84 -1.00
C PRO A 862 -28.92 -22.87 -1.61
N GLY A 863 -29.39 -21.70 -2.03
CA GLY A 863 -30.63 -21.50 -2.78
C GLY A 863 -30.37 -20.81 -4.13
N PRO A 864 -31.44 -20.44 -4.86
CA PRO A 864 -31.33 -19.87 -6.21
C PRO A 864 -30.56 -18.56 -6.30
N ASP A 865 -30.50 -17.76 -5.22
CA ASP A 865 -29.75 -16.50 -5.21
C ASP A 865 -28.28 -16.68 -4.77
N THR A 866 -27.87 -17.87 -4.33
CA THR A 866 -26.52 -18.10 -3.83
C THR A 866 -25.48 -17.95 -4.94
N GLY A 867 -24.50 -17.06 -4.73
CA GLY A 867 -23.40 -16.81 -5.67
C GLY A 867 -23.78 -16.02 -6.92
N GLY A 868 -25.00 -15.46 -6.98
CA GLY A 868 -25.41 -14.54 -8.05
C GLY A 868 -24.85 -13.13 -7.88
N ASP A 869 -25.11 -12.25 -8.87
CA ASP A 869 -24.58 -10.88 -8.91
C ASP A 869 -25.01 -10.00 -7.71
N TYR A 870 -26.11 -10.37 -7.04
CA TYR A 870 -26.67 -9.65 -5.90
C TYR A 870 -26.44 -10.35 -4.54
N ASP A 871 -25.59 -11.38 -4.49
CA ASP A 871 -25.18 -12.01 -3.24
C ASP A 871 -23.99 -11.25 -2.64
N ASP A 872 -24.26 -10.40 -1.63
CA ASP A 872 -23.28 -9.62 -0.88
C ASP A 872 -22.10 -10.47 -0.35
N LEU A 873 -22.32 -11.78 -0.17
CA LEU A 873 -21.38 -12.71 0.42
C LEU A 873 -20.83 -13.72 -0.60
N ALA A 874 -21.00 -13.47 -1.91
CA ALA A 874 -20.47 -14.32 -2.97
C ALA A 874 -18.95 -14.52 -2.88
N PHE A 875 -18.21 -13.55 -2.32
CA PHE A 875 -16.76 -13.67 -2.10
C PHE A 875 -16.38 -14.78 -1.11
N ALA A 876 -17.29 -15.19 -0.21
CA ALA A 876 -17.07 -16.31 0.70
C ALA A 876 -17.29 -17.68 0.05
N LEU A 877 -17.80 -17.71 -1.19
CA LEU A 877 -18.03 -18.92 -1.97
C LEU A 877 -16.82 -19.26 -2.85
N PRO A 878 -16.74 -20.50 -3.38
CA PRO A 878 -15.70 -20.87 -4.34
C PRO A 878 -15.74 -19.97 -5.58
N ALA A 879 -14.59 -19.74 -6.21
CA ALA A 879 -14.53 -18.96 -7.45
C ALA A 879 -15.50 -19.51 -8.52
N MET A 880 -16.26 -18.62 -9.17
CA MET A 880 -17.32 -18.97 -10.13
C MET A 880 -18.38 -19.92 -9.53
N ALA A 881 -18.80 -19.65 -8.29
CA ALA A 881 -19.75 -20.47 -7.54
C ALA A 881 -21.02 -20.78 -8.35
N ASP A 882 -21.61 -19.76 -8.97
CA ASP A 882 -22.79 -19.83 -9.83
C ASP A 882 -22.65 -20.84 -10.98
N LYS A 883 -21.49 -20.88 -11.64
CA LYS A 883 -21.24 -21.76 -12.81
C LYS A 883 -20.76 -23.16 -12.42
N GLY A 884 -20.22 -23.32 -11.22
CA GLY A 884 -19.55 -24.54 -10.78
C GLY A 884 -20.19 -25.19 -9.57
N TRP A 885 -19.92 -24.63 -8.38
CA TRP A 885 -20.31 -25.23 -7.10
C TRP A 885 -21.84 -25.24 -6.89
N CYS A 886 -22.54 -24.14 -7.12
CA CYS A 886 -24.00 -24.06 -6.97
C CYS A 886 -24.70 -25.11 -7.85
N ARG A 887 -24.39 -25.14 -9.16
CA ARG A 887 -24.96 -26.14 -10.09
C ARG A 887 -24.73 -27.57 -9.65
N ARG A 888 -23.55 -27.88 -9.11
CA ARG A 888 -23.20 -29.22 -8.65
C ARG A 888 -23.97 -29.63 -7.40
N LYS A 889 -24.27 -28.68 -6.51
CA LYS A 889 -24.94 -28.91 -5.22
C LYS A 889 -26.46 -28.75 -5.30
N GLN A 890 -26.97 -28.05 -6.31
CA GLN A 890 -28.37 -27.62 -6.38
C GLN A 890 -29.35 -28.76 -6.19
N GLU A 891 -29.19 -29.87 -6.91
CA GLU A 891 -30.12 -31.00 -6.82
C GLU A 891 -30.14 -31.60 -5.40
N ALA A 892 -28.97 -31.88 -4.83
CA ALA A 892 -28.86 -32.42 -3.48
C ALA A 892 -29.36 -31.43 -2.41
N ALA A 893 -29.15 -30.13 -2.62
CA ALA A 893 -29.68 -29.08 -1.76
C ALA A 893 -31.20 -28.99 -1.84
N THR A 894 -31.78 -29.04 -3.03
CA THR A 894 -33.24 -29.05 -3.24
C THR A 894 -33.89 -30.25 -2.54
N VAL A 895 -33.33 -31.45 -2.74
CA VAL A 895 -33.82 -32.67 -2.08
C VAL A 895 -33.72 -32.54 -0.56
N ALA A 896 -32.64 -31.97 -0.04
CA ALA A 896 -32.48 -31.77 1.39
C ALA A 896 -33.39 -30.68 1.98
N LEU A 897 -33.74 -29.63 1.21
CA LEU A 897 -34.61 -28.55 1.65
C LEU A 897 -36.11 -28.92 1.55
N GLY A 898 -36.48 -29.86 0.66
CA GLY A 898 -37.85 -30.36 0.54
C GLY A 898 -38.86 -29.24 0.29
N ASP A 899 -39.96 -29.21 1.05
CA ASP A 899 -41.06 -28.25 0.89
C ASP A 899 -40.64 -26.77 0.96
N ALA A 900 -39.47 -26.45 1.54
CA ALA A 900 -38.96 -25.08 1.55
C ALA A 900 -38.59 -24.56 0.14
N THR A 901 -38.36 -25.44 -0.83
CA THR A 901 -38.03 -25.04 -2.20
C THR A 901 -39.25 -24.73 -3.07
N LEU A 902 -40.46 -25.10 -2.63
CA LEU A 902 -41.70 -24.86 -3.39
C LEU A 902 -41.91 -23.38 -3.68
N VAL A 903 -41.39 -22.48 -2.82
CA VAL A 903 -41.46 -21.03 -3.04
C VAL A 903 -40.71 -20.59 -4.29
N TRP A 904 -39.71 -21.35 -4.75
CA TRP A 904 -38.91 -21.00 -5.94
C TRP A 904 -39.71 -21.18 -7.24
N GLU A 905 -40.80 -21.93 -7.20
CA GLU A 905 -41.71 -22.19 -8.33
C GLU A 905 -42.96 -21.29 -8.30
N ALA A 906 -43.16 -20.49 -7.24
CA ALA A 906 -44.30 -19.60 -7.09
C ALA A 906 -44.08 -18.27 -7.84
N GLU A 907 -44.67 -18.11 -9.04
CA GLU A 907 -44.54 -16.92 -9.91
C GLU A 907 -45.20 -15.64 -9.36
#